data_AF-A0A972A4T3-F1
#
_entry.id   AF-A0A972A4T3-F1
#
_cell.length_a   1.000
_cell.length_b   1.000
_cell.length_c   1.000
_cell.angle_alpha   90.00
_cell.angle_beta   90.00
_cell.angle_gamma   90.00
#
_symmetry.space_group_name_H-M   'P 1'
#
loop_
_entity.id
_entity.type
_entity.pdbx_description
1 polymer ?
#
loop_
_entity_poly.entity_id
_entity_poly.type
_entity_poly.pdbx_seq_one_letter_code
_entity_poly.pdbx_strand_id
1 'polypeptide(L)'
;MSRNSSEIRKMQERKTIAATIGYCFVIVLVVLYVMSSTLTKTYSVTLESERGDAMKSMAVSCSTALSHTTISEDMTFPLPQYEYANGKNYTFDIYTKAGNSFLRLYTSSGDDSVDQYTLPGAGDEYVECYDQQMCILTTRTEKDVSYVCAIAPILSSENTVAGILEVRMPEADFRSTVNGMSLSWIFTIFSIAVSTAVIMFEFNLLISAASKGASSNMPLLIVYGQNASSVISFFASLGVVMQPIVLSIFFKESLEGINGIVVNVIIGVAILLFGCGFFGFTGIRKMLKEKLTVNVALISVTIIGYFLSLVVGLVNNPFVYAGVVLPIGFCCGMVFDSLRDYRINAGKLGYKGFDDRTIHNNQAVEYFLGSSVGAVIAGICYERFGIFSVALISGAIIVFTALGIMFFMKGNISARESYLPLNAWLETLQNKYTGKLMMSTFFVLGVIFAFLIGFVPNFLETVGISLATTSFYYLACAFSALFITSILKKQIDGILTSKIRVLISSASTILGFALFAVIPTAKILVITVVLLGVALGIHDFSYLYVLAKLSQNRIRCNLRKAAEMTFFTGILSAIPVFTLAFAIDNIRIVFGIGLVLLSIAALIYPLSKASNTADEIKRSSKNASPVNDQNSSTYDQTQITASPVNDEFGGN
;
A
#
# COMPACT_ATOMS: atom_id res chain seq x y z
N MET A 1 32.46 27.18 -23.69
CA MET A 1 32.58 26.94 -22.24
C MET A 1 31.25 26.97 -21.45
N SER A 2 30.06 27.20 -22.03
CA SER A 2 28.80 27.36 -21.27
C SER A 2 27.97 26.09 -21.01
N ARG A 3 28.22 24.95 -21.68
CA ARG A 3 27.40 23.72 -21.54
C ARG A 3 27.51 23.04 -20.17
N ASN A 4 28.70 22.97 -19.57
CA ASN A 4 28.90 22.35 -18.24
C ASN A 4 28.16 23.09 -17.12
N SER A 5 28.01 24.42 -17.22
CA SER A 5 27.28 25.20 -16.21
C SER A 5 25.79 24.83 -16.14
N SER A 6 25.18 24.48 -17.29
CA SER A 6 23.75 24.14 -17.37
C SER A 6 23.42 22.72 -16.86
N GLU A 7 24.32 21.75 -17.06
CA GLU A 7 24.17 20.39 -16.52
C GLU A 7 24.43 20.36 -15.01
N ILE A 8 25.42 21.12 -14.51
CA ILE A 8 25.69 21.28 -13.08
C ILE A 8 24.50 21.96 -12.39
N ARG A 9 23.91 22.98 -13.00
CA ARG A 9 22.72 23.68 -12.47
C ARG A 9 21.48 22.78 -12.44
N LYS A 10 21.23 21.99 -13.49
CA LYS A 10 20.14 20.99 -13.51
C LYS A 10 20.34 19.83 -12.51
N MET A 11 21.59 19.38 -12.31
CA MET A 11 21.90 18.38 -11.28
C MET A 11 21.77 18.96 -9.87
N GLN A 12 22.17 20.22 -9.67
CA GLN A 12 21.96 20.95 -8.43
C GLN A 12 20.48 21.16 -8.15
N GLU A 13 19.67 21.55 -9.13
CA GLU A 13 18.19 21.68 -9.02
C GLU A 13 17.53 20.34 -8.68
N ARG A 14 17.86 19.24 -9.36
CA ARG A 14 17.32 17.91 -9.03
C ARG A 14 17.76 17.42 -7.64
N LYS A 15 19.01 17.69 -7.23
CA LYS A 15 19.48 17.38 -5.87
C LYS A 15 18.82 18.25 -4.81
N THR A 16 18.61 19.54 -5.07
CA THR A 16 17.93 20.43 -4.14
C THR A 16 16.48 20.00 -4.00
N ILE A 17 15.77 19.71 -5.09
CA ILE A 17 14.37 19.25 -5.05
C ILE A 17 14.22 17.92 -4.30
N ALA A 18 15.05 16.92 -4.60
CA ALA A 18 15.02 15.65 -3.87
C ALA A 18 15.38 15.82 -2.39
N ALA A 19 16.31 16.74 -2.07
CA ALA A 19 16.62 17.12 -0.70
C ALA A 19 15.48 17.91 -0.05
N THR A 20 14.75 18.76 -0.78
CA THR A 20 13.59 19.52 -0.27
C THR A 20 12.43 18.59 0.00
N ILE A 21 12.12 17.64 -0.88
CA ILE A 21 11.09 16.61 -0.66
C ILE A 21 11.48 15.73 0.53
N GLY A 22 12.74 15.28 0.60
CA GLY A 22 13.25 14.51 1.73
C GLY A 22 13.24 15.29 3.05
N TYR A 23 13.61 16.56 3.02
CA TYR A 23 13.63 17.45 4.20
C TYR A 23 12.22 17.80 4.66
N CYS A 24 11.30 18.07 3.74
CA CYS A 24 9.88 18.27 4.05
C CYS A 24 9.28 16.99 4.65
N PHE A 25 9.60 15.81 4.09
CA PHE A 25 9.17 14.53 4.63
C PHE A 25 9.67 14.28 6.05
N VAL A 26 10.95 14.58 6.34
CA VAL A 26 11.56 14.37 7.67
C VAL A 26 11.06 15.40 8.70
N ILE A 27 11.02 16.69 8.36
CA ILE A 27 10.50 17.73 9.27
C ILE A 27 9.04 17.44 9.59
N VAL A 28 8.24 17.08 8.59
CA VAL A 28 6.84 16.79 8.82
C VAL A 28 6.70 15.51 9.64
N LEU A 29 7.51 14.46 9.45
CA LEU A 29 7.55 13.30 10.36
C LEU A 29 7.82 13.69 11.82
N VAL A 30 8.75 14.63 12.06
CA VAL A 30 9.06 15.13 13.40
C VAL A 30 7.88 15.93 13.96
N VAL A 31 7.29 16.83 13.17
CA VAL A 31 6.10 17.60 13.57
C VAL A 31 4.91 16.68 13.84
N LEU A 32 4.73 15.62 13.06
CA LEU A 32 3.68 14.61 13.23
C LEU A 32 3.90 13.78 14.49
N TYR A 33 5.14 13.41 14.80
CA TYR A 33 5.46 12.73 16.06
C TYR A 33 5.11 13.63 17.26
N VAL A 34 5.48 14.91 17.18
CA VAL A 34 5.16 15.90 18.23
C VAL A 34 3.64 16.12 18.32
N MET A 35 2.95 16.40 17.22
CA MET A 35 1.50 16.60 17.21
C MET A 35 0.74 15.35 17.64
N SER A 36 1.15 14.15 17.20
CA SER A 36 0.56 12.89 17.66
C SER A 36 0.74 12.73 19.17
N SER A 37 1.93 13.00 19.70
CA SER A 37 2.21 12.91 21.14
C SER A 37 1.38 13.92 21.95
N THR A 38 1.35 15.18 21.50
CA THR A 38 0.61 16.25 22.19
C THR A 38 -0.90 16.07 22.10
N LEU A 39 -1.44 15.76 20.91
CA LEU A 39 -2.88 15.57 20.71
C LEU A 39 -3.39 14.30 21.40
N THR A 40 -2.63 13.20 21.38
CA THR A 40 -3.03 11.97 22.10
C THR A 40 -3.16 12.25 23.60
N LYS A 41 -2.22 13.02 24.16
CA LYS A 41 -2.24 13.41 25.57
C LYS A 41 -3.40 14.35 25.90
N THR A 42 -3.70 15.33 25.05
CA THR A 42 -4.85 16.22 25.27
C THR A 42 -6.17 15.46 25.14
N TYR A 43 -6.28 14.58 24.15
CA TYR A 43 -7.49 13.81 23.91
C TYR A 43 -7.77 12.78 25.00
N SER A 44 -6.74 12.10 25.54
CA SER A 44 -6.94 11.18 26.66
C SER A 44 -7.53 11.90 27.87
N VAL A 45 -7.04 13.12 28.15
CA VAL A 45 -7.57 13.95 29.25
C VAL A 45 -9.03 14.37 28.99
N THR A 46 -9.38 14.74 27.76
CA THR A 46 -10.78 15.09 27.42
C THR A 46 -11.72 13.88 27.53
N LEU A 47 -11.31 12.71 27.02
CA LEU A 47 -12.10 11.46 27.15
C LEU A 47 -12.30 11.06 28.61
N GLU A 48 -11.26 11.14 29.43
CA GLU A 48 -11.33 10.85 30.86
C GLU A 48 -12.32 11.80 31.54
N SER A 49 -12.36 13.08 31.14
CA SER A 49 -13.35 14.05 31.62
C SER A 49 -14.77 13.69 31.20
N GLU A 50 -15.01 13.43 29.91
CA GLU A 50 -16.36 13.09 29.39
C GLU A 50 -16.91 11.81 30.03
N ARG A 51 -16.07 10.79 30.19
CA ARG A 51 -16.44 9.53 30.88
C ARG A 51 -16.71 9.76 32.35
N GLY A 52 -15.89 10.58 33.02
CA GLY A 52 -16.11 10.97 34.41
C GLY A 52 -17.46 11.67 34.60
N ASP A 53 -17.80 12.61 33.73
CA ASP A 53 -19.07 13.34 33.76
C ASP A 53 -20.27 12.43 33.47
N ALA A 54 -20.15 11.53 32.49
CA ALA A 54 -21.18 10.54 32.19
C ALA A 54 -21.43 9.60 33.38
N MET A 55 -20.35 9.10 34.02
CA MET A 55 -20.47 8.26 35.20
C MET A 55 -21.12 8.98 36.39
N LYS A 56 -20.74 10.25 36.64
CA LYS A 56 -21.39 11.07 37.67
C LYS A 56 -22.87 11.30 37.37
N SER A 57 -23.21 11.67 36.13
CA SER A 57 -24.59 11.86 35.70
C SER A 57 -25.42 10.59 35.88
N MET A 58 -24.84 9.43 35.55
CA MET A 58 -25.46 8.13 35.76
C MET A 58 -25.69 7.84 37.25
N ALA A 59 -24.66 8.03 38.08
CA ALA A 59 -24.74 7.82 39.53
C ALA A 59 -25.81 8.72 40.16
N VAL A 60 -25.85 10.02 39.81
CA VAL A 60 -26.86 10.96 40.31
C VAL A 60 -28.26 10.57 39.85
N SER A 61 -28.45 10.22 38.58
CA SER A 61 -29.76 9.86 38.03
C SER A 61 -30.30 8.58 38.68
N CYS A 62 -29.45 7.56 38.81
CA CYS A 62 -29.80 6.29 39.45
C CYS A 62 -30.05 6.49 40.95
N SER A 63 -29.24 7.28 41.64
CA SER A 63 -29.41 7.57 43.07
C SER A 63 -30.69 8.35 43.35
N THR A 64 -31.05 9.29 42.47
CA THR A 64 -32.32 10.02 42.55
C THR A 64 -33.51 9.09 42.36
N ALA A 65 -33.42 8.14 41.42
CA ALA A 65 -34.47 7.14 41.20
C ALA A 65 -34.62 6.15 42.37
N LEU A 66 -33.53 5.85 43.08
CA LEU A 66 -33.52 5.02 44.28
C LEU A 66 -33.91 5.79 45.55
N SER A 67 -33.86 7.12 45.52
CA SER A 67 -34.23 7.93 46.67
C SER A 67 -35.71 7.75 47.00
N HIS A 68 -36.03 7.79 48.29
CA HIS A 68 -37.36 7.49 48.85
C HIS A 68 -37.83 6.03 48.69
N THR A 69 -36.96 5.11 48.23
CA THR A 69 -37.21 3.67 48.28
C THR A 69 -36.59 3.05 49.54
N THR A 70 -37.13 1.92 49.99
CA THR A 70 -36.58 1.20 51.14
C THR A 70 -35.35 0.40 50.72
N ILE A 71 -34.19 0.74 51.27
CA ILE A 71 -32.93 0.01 51.06
C ILE A 71 -32.80 -1.06 52.15
N SER A 72 -32.68 -2.33 51.77
CA SER A 72 -32.47 -3.45 52.69
C SER A 72 -31.48 -4.47 52.10
N GLU A 73 -30.96 -5.35 52.95
CA GLU A 73 -30.28 -6.57 52.50
C GLU A 73 -31.24 -7.38 51.59
N ASP A 74 -30.68 -8.11 50.62
CA ASP A 74 -31.39 -8.93 49.63
C ASP A 74 -32.39 -8.18 48.71
N MET A 75 -32.26 -6.86 48.58
CA MET A 75 -33.11 -6.10 47.65
C MET A 75 -32.87 -6.51 46.19
N THR A 76 -33.95 -6.64 45.41
CA THR A 76 -33.84 -6.73 43.96
C THR A 76 -33.59 -5.33 43.40
N PHE A 77 -32.51 -5.15 42.64
CA PHE A 77 -32.16 -3.84 42.11
C PHE A 77 -33.21 -3.40 41.07
N PRO A 78 -33.90 -2.27 41.30
CA PRO A 78 -35.07 -1.89 40.53
C PRO A 78 -34.73 -1.21 39.19
N LEU A 79 -33.45 -0.97 38.92
CA LEU A 79 -32.98 -0.28 37.71
C LEU A 79 -32.38 -1.25 36.70
N PRO A 80 -32.53 -1.01 35.38
CA PRO A 80 -31.87 -1.81 34.36
C PRO A 80 -30.34 -1.66 34.44
N GLN A 81 -29.61 -2.69 34.02
CA GLN A 81 -28.15 -2.57 33.86
C GLN A 81 -27.86 -1.67 32.65
N TYR A 82 -27.28 -0.50 32.91
CA TYR A 82 -26.91 0.43 31.85
C TYR A 82 -25.57 0.02 31.20
N GLU A 83 -25.54 -0.01 29.88
CA GLU A 83 -24.33 -0.26 29.11
C GLU A 83 -23.53 1.04 28.89
N TYR A 84 -22.20 0.96 29.02
CA TYR A 84 -21.29 2.08 28.67
C TYR A 84 -20.59 1.88 27.33
N ALA A 85 -20.60 0.65 26.82
CA ALA A 85 -20.13 0.27 25.49
C ALA A 85 -20.85 -1.02 25.07
N ASN A 86 -20.86 -1.36 23.78
CA ASN A 86 -21.53 -2.56 23.26
C ASN A 86 -21.13 -3.82 24.05
N GLY A 87 -22.09 -4.39 24.78
CA GLY A 87 -21.87 -5.61 25.57
C GLY A 87 -21.01 -5.41 26.82
N LYS A 88 -20.85 -4.17 27.30
CA LYS A 88 -20.15 -3.82 28.55
C LYS A 88 -21.03 -2.96 29.45
N ASN A 89 -21.33 -3.49 30.64
CA ASN A 89 -22.28 -2.89 31.59
C ASN A 89 -21.55 -2.24 32.75
N TYR A 90 -22.10 -1.14 33.26
CA TYR A 90 -21.70 -0.61 34.56
C TYR A 90 -22.01 -1.62 35.67
N THR A 91 -21.13 -1.69 36.67
CA THR A 91 -21.40 -2.43 37.90
C THR A 91 -21.94 -1.48 38.96
N PHE A 92 -23.08 -1.81 39.55
CA PHE A 92 -23.75 -1.02 40.60
C PHE A 92 -23.58 -1.70 41.95
N ASP A 93 -23.09 -0.96 42.94
CA ASP A 93 -23.08 -1.38 44.33
C ASP A 93 -23.85 -0.39 45.20
N ILE A 94 -24.58 -0.87 46.21
CA ILE A 94 -25.23 -0.02 47.21
C ILE A 94 -24.58 -0.27 48.56
N TYR A 95 -24.26 0.81 49.26
CA TYR A 95 -23.63 0.79 50.56
C TYR A 95 -24.45 1.53 51.60
N THR A 96 -24.40 1.07 52.85
CA THR A 96 -24.89 1.82 54.02
C THR A 96 -23.78 2.06 55.03
N LYS A 97 -23.85 3.16 55.78
CA LYS A 97 -22.83 3.54 56.76
C LYS A 97 -22.97 2.69 58.02
N ALA A 98 -21.92 1.98 58.38
CA ALA A 98 -21.82 1.15 59.58
C ALA A 98 -20.58 1.59 60.39
N GLY A 99 -20.80 2.50 61.35
CA GLY A 99 -19.72 3.13 62.12
C GLY A 99 -18.76 3.91 61.21
N ASN A 100 -17.49 3.51 61.21
CA ASN A 100 -16.42 4.11 60.37
C ASN A 100 -16.21 3.35 59.04
N SER A 101 -17.17 2.53 58.64
CA SER A 101 -17.08 1.68 57.45
C SER A 101 -18.38 1.69 56.67
N PHE A 102 -18.35 1.15 55.45
CA PHE A 102 -19.53 1.03 54.61
C PHE A 102 -19.80 -0.43 54.32
N LEU A 103 -21.00 -0.89 54.67
CA LEU A 103 -21.46 -2.25 54.43
C LEU A 103 -22.16 -2.31 53.06
N ARG A 104 -21.74 -3.24 52.20
CA ARG A 104 -22.38 -3.45 50.90
C ARG A 104 -23.70 -4.20 51.08
N LEU A 105 -24.79 -3.60 50.64
CA LEU A 105 -26.14 -4.17 50.68
C LEU A 105 -26.53 -4.85 49.37
N TYR A 106 -25.95 -4.42 48.25
CA TYR A 106 -26.24 -4.96 46.92
C TYR A 106 -25.02 -4.84 45.99
N THR A 107 -24.88 -5.79 45.05
CA THR A 107 -23.97 -5.69 43.91
C THR A 107 -24.59 -6.29 42.65
N SER A 108 -24.36 -5.66 41.50
CA SER A 108 -24.81 -6.17 40.20
C SER A 108 -23.79 -7.11 39.52
N SER A 109 -22.62 -7.37 40.12
CA SER A 109 -21.54 -8.14 39.49
C SER A 109 -21.77 -9.66 39.41
N GLY A 110 -22.92 -10.16 39.88
CA GLY A 110 -23.29 -11.58 39.82
C GLY A 110 -22.42 -12.50 40.68
N ASP A 111 -21.76 -11.95 41.71
CA ASP A 111 -20.96 -12.73 42.66
C ASP A 111 -21.90 -13.15 43.81
N ASP A 112 -22.40 -14.39 43.77
CA ASP A 112 -23.28 -15.01 44.80
C ASP A 112 -22.52 -15.34 46.10
N SER A 113 -21.49 -14.57 46.47
CA SER A 113 -20.81 -14.77 47.75
C SER A 113 -21.70 -14.26 48.88
N VAL A 114 -22.18 -15.17 49.73
CA VAL A 114 -23.02 -14.93 50.93
C VAL A 114 -22.28 -14.10 52.01
N ASP A 115 -21.01 -13.79 51.80
CA ASP A 115 -20.18 -13.06 52.76
C ASP A 115 -20.43 -11.54 52.67
N GLN A 116 -20.81 -10.93 53.79
CA GLN A 116 -20.96 -9.48 53.93
C GLN A 116 -19.65 -8.76 53.58
N TYR A 117 -19.63 -8.04 52.46
CA TYR A 117 -18.48 -7.22 52.05
C TYR A 117 -18.55 -5.85 52.75
N THR A 118 -17.58 -5.57 53.61
CA THR A 118 -17.38 -4.26 54.21
C THR A 118 -16.25 -3.54 53.51
N LEU A 119 -16.37 -2.23 53.29
CA LEU A 119 -15.28 -1.32 52.92
C LEU A 119 -14.62 -0.84 54.23
N PRO A 120 -13.55 -1.50 54.73
CA PRO A 120 -12.88 -1.07 55.94
C PRO A 120 -12.16 0.25 55.70
N GLY A 121 -12.45 1.26 56.51
CA GLY A 121 -11.83 2.58 56.39
C GLY A 121 -12.12 3.24 55.04
N ALA A 122 -13.39 3.33 54.68
CA ALA A 122 -13.81 3.96 53.43
C ALA A 122 -13.15 5.33 53.29
N GLY A 123 -12.57 5.60 52.11
CA GLY A 123 -11.82 6.83 51.84
C GLY A 123 -12.61 8.09 52.17
N ASP A 124 -11.89 9.19 52.39
CA ASP A 124 -12.47 10.50 52.71
C ASP A 124 -13.61 10.86 51.75
N GLU A 125 -13.54 10.41 50.49
CA GLU A 125 -14.55 10.63 49.44
C GLU A 125 -15.91 9.97 49.76
N TYR A 126 -15.95 8.80 50.38
CA TYR A 126 -17.21 8.14 50.76
C TYR A 126 -17.86 8.80 51.95
N VAL A 127 -17.05 9.22 52.92
CA VAL A 127 -17.49 9.98 54.08
C VAL A 127 -18.01 11.34 53.63
N GLU A 128 -17.31 12.03 52.72
CA GLU A 128 -17.72 13.31 52.14
C GLU A 128 -19.00 13.17 51.32
N CYS A 129 -19.14 12.12 50.51
CA CYS A 129 -20.39 11.83 49.79
C CYS A 129 -21.58 11.63 50.74
N TYR A 130 -21.39 10.92 51.85
CA TYR A 130 -22.44 10.66 52.84
C TYR A 130 -22.79 11.91 53.66
N ASP A 131 -21.78 12.60 54.19
CA ASP A 131 -21.96 13.68 55.16
C ASP A 131 -22.31 15.01 54.46
N GLN A 132 -21.78 15.26 53.26
CA GLN A 132 -21.98 16.51 52.49
C GLN A 132 -22.98 16.36 51.34
N GLN A 133 -23.54 15.17 51.12
CA GLN A 133 -24.51 14.88 50.06
C GLN A 133 -24.02 15.26 48.64
N MET A 134 -22.72 15.10 48.36
CA MET A 134 -22.12 15.43 47.07
C MET A 134 -21.82 14.18 46.24
N CYS A 135 -21.91 14.31 44.91
CA CYS A 135 -21.45 13.27 44.00
C CYS A 135 -19.94 13.41 43.75
N ILE A 136 -19.19 12.33 43.99
CA ILE A 136 -17.72 12.32 43.92
C ILE A 136 -17.26 11.22 42.98
N LEU A 137 -16.14 11.44 42.29
CA LEU A 137 -15.47 10.44 41.46
C LEU A 137 -14.20 10.01 42.19
N THR A 138 -14.01 8.70 42.39
CA THR A 138 -12.88 8.12 43.10
C THR A 138 -12.37 6.87 42.37
N THR A 139 -11.26 6.31 42.85
CA THR A 139 -10.66 5.09 42.31
C THR A 139 -10.46 4.08 43.43
N ARG A 140 -10.81 2.81 43.19
CA ARG A 140 -10.59 1.74 44.17
C ARG A 140 -10.18 0.43 43.50
N THR A 141 -9.49 -0.40 44.26
CA THR A 141 -9.08 -1.74 43.82
C THR A 141 -9.90 -2.79 44.55
N GLU A 142 -10.50 -3.72 43.81
CA GLU A 142 -11.21 -4.89 44.36
C GLU A 142 -10.76 -6.14 43.60
N LYS A 143 -10.35 -7.19 44.33
CA LYS A 143 -9.89 -8.47 43.76
C LYS A 143 -8.84 -8.31 42.64
N ASP A 144 -7.79 -7.52 42.90
CA ASP A 144 -6.70 -7.18 41.97
C ASP A 144 -7.09 -6.43 40.68
N VAL A 145 -8.33 -5.95 40.58
CA VAL A 145 -8.79 -5.08 39.48
C VAL A 145 -9.03 -3.67 40.00
N SER A 146 -8.45 -2.68 39.34
CA SER A 146 -8.67 -1.26 39.65
C SER A 146 -9.91 -0.75 38.90
N TYR A 147 -10.75 0.00 39.61
CA TYR A 147 -12.01 0.57 39.14
C TYR A 147 -12.02 2.07 39.34
N VAL A 148 -12.59 2.79 38.37
CA VAL A 148 -13.05 4.16 38.54
C VAL A 148 -14.50 4.11 38.97
N CYS A 149 -14.85 4.89 39.99
CA CYS A 149 -16.11 4.78 40.70
C CYS A 149 -16.74 6.16 40.85
N ALA A 150 -17.99 6.31 40.42
CA ALA A 150 -18.81 7.47 40.71
C ALA A 150 -19.75 7.14 41.87
N ILE A 151 -19.66 7.89 42.96
CA ILE A 151 -20.47 7.71 44.17
C ILE A 151 -21.49 8.84 44.30
N ALA A 152 -22.72 8.50 44.65
CA ALA A 152 -23.81 9.44 44.85
C ALA A 152 -24.67 9.03 46.07
N PRO A 153 -25.18 10.00 46.86
CA PRO A 153 -25.97 9.73 48.05
C PRO A 153 -27.41 9.36 47.68
N ILE A 154 -27.96 8.33 48.32
CA ILE A 154 -29.37 7.95 48.21
C ILE A 154 -30.11 8.57 49.39
N LEU A 155 -31.15 9.35 49.13
CA LEU A 155 -31.89 10.08 50.16
C LEU A 155 -33.11 9.29 50.64
N SER A 156 -33.35 9.31 51.94
CA SER A 156 -34.56 8.76 52.58
C SER A 156 -35.75 9.72 52.40
N SER A 157 -36.95 9.29 52.79
CA SER A 157 -38.14 10.15 52.89
C SER A 157 -37.97 11.35 53.84
N GLU A 158 -36.99 11.30 54.74
CA GLU A 158 -36.70 12.35 55.71
C GLU A 158 -35.58 13.30 55.24
N ASN A 159 -35.15 13.20 53.97
CA ASN A 159 -34.01 13.91 53.39
C ASN A 159 -32.66 13.65 54.10
N THR A 160 -32.56 12.54 54.83
CA THR A 160 -31.32 12.01 55.38
C THR A 160 -30.71 11.01 54.41
N VAL A 161 -29.38 10.85 54.41
CA VAL A 161 -28.73 9.86 53.52
C VAL A 161 -29.00 8.46 54.06
N ALA A 162 -29.69 7.63 53.27
CA ALA A 162 -30.01 6.24 53.58
C ALA A 162 -28.87 5.28 53.18
N GLY A 163 -28.09 5.68 52.17
CA GLY A 163 -26.96 4.91 51.65
C GLY A 163 -26.24 5.65 50.53
N ILE A 164 -25.23 4.99 49.95
CA ILE A 164 -24.47 5.47 48.80
C ILE A 164 -24.67 4.49 47.66
N LEU A 165 -25.02 5.01 46.48
CA LEU A 165 -24.90 4.28 45.23
C LEU A 165 -23.51 4.48 44.66
N GLU A 166 -22.83 3.38 44.34
CA GLU A 166 -21.57 3.38 43.61
C GLU A 166 -21.77 2.78 42.21
N VAL A 167 -21.36 3.54 41.19
CA VAL A 167 -21.31 3.09 39.79
C VAL A 167 -19.85 2.87 39.39
N ARG A 168 -19.50 1.65 38.99
CA ARG A 168 -18.12 1.24 38.71
C ARG A 168 -17.88 0.93 37.25
N MET A 169 -16.69 1.32 36.79
CA MET A 169 -16.11 0.95 35.51
C MET A 169 -14.67 0.47 35.73
N PRO A 170 -14.21 -0.63 35.11
CA PRO A 170 -12.80 -1.02 35.16
C PRO A 170 -11.89 0.10 34.67
N GLU A 171 -10.80 0.39 35.39
CA GLU A 171 -9.87 1.48 35.05
C GLU A 171 -9.24 1.29 33.66
N ALA A 172 -8.99 0.04 33.27
CA ALA A 172 -8.51 -0.30 31.94
C ALA A 172 -9.47 0.18 30.84
N ASP A 173 -10.78 0.12 31.08
CA ASP A 173 -11.81 0.59 30.16
C ASP A 173 -12.00 2.11 30.26
N PHE A 174 -11.95 2.68 31.46
CA PHE A 174 -12.06 4.11 31.69
C PHE A 174 -10.92 4.89 31.05
N ARG A 175 -9.70 4.35 31.09
CA ARG A 175 -8.50 4.93 30.45
C ARG A 175 -8.26 4.37 29.04
N SER A 176 -9.11 3.47 28.55
CA SER A 176 -8.96 2.92 27.20
C SER A 176 -9.14 4.04 26.17
N THR A 177 -8.17 4.24 25.31
CA THR A 177 -8.34 5.18 24.19
C THR A 177 -9.21 4.49 23.14
N VAL A 178 -10.48 4.90 23.01
CA VAL A 178 -11.29 4.55 21.84
C VAL A 178 -10.76 5.39 20.68
N ASN A 179 -9.70 4.92 20.02
CA ASN A 179 -9.12 5.45 18.77
C ASN A 179 -9.40 6.94 18.50
N GLY A 180 -9.04 7.77 19.47
CA GLY A 180 -9.25 9.20 19.46
C GLY A 180 -8.44 9.91 18.42
N MET A 181 -9.08 10.57 17.45
CA MET A 181 -8.42 11.17 16.29
C MET A 181 -7.22 10.33 15.86
N SER A 182 -7.55 9.09 15.49
CA SER A 182 -6.63 8.03 15.11
C SER A 182 -5.40 8.57 14.37
N LEU A 183 -4.21 8.06 14.70
CA LEU A 183 -2.98 8.18 13.90
C LEU A 183 -3.25 8.06 12.38
N SER A 184 -4.29 7.31 12.00
CA SER A 184 -4.89 7.22 10.66
C SER A 184 -5.30 8.58 10.06
N TRP A 185 -6.00 9.44 10.80
CA TRP A 185 -6.42 10.77 10.33
C TRP A 185 -5.21 11.69 10.09
N ILE A 186 -4.24 11.65 11.00
CA ILE A 186 -2.98 12.37 10.89
C ILE A 186 -2.20 11.90 9.64
N PHE A 187 -2.10 10.59 9.41
CA PHE A 187 -1.48 10.01 8.21
C PHE A 187 -2.25 10.32 6.92
N THR A 188 -3.57 10.43 7.00
CA THR A 188 -4.43 10.81 5.88
C THR A 188 -4.15 12.25 5.45
N ILE A 189 -4.18 13.21 6.38
CA ILE A 189 -3.87 14.62 6.09
C ILE A 189 -2.45 14.78 5.53
N PHE A 190 -1.49 14.05 6.12
CA PHE A 190 -0.12 14.03 5.62
C PHE A 190 -0.03 13.54 4.17
N SER A 191 -0.68 12.41 3.87
CA SER A 191 -0.66 11.81 2.53
C SER A 191 -1.30 12.75 1.50
N ILE A 192 -2.35 13.49 1.89
CA ILE A 192 -2.98 14.54 1.07
C ILE A 192 -2.00 15.67 0.77
N ALA A 193 -1.33 16.21 1.79
CA ALA A 193 -0.42 17.34 1.62
C ALA A 193 0.76 16.99 0.70
N VAL A 194 1.40 15.84 0.93
CA VAL A 194 2.53 15.37 0.10
C VAL A 194 2.06 15.10 -1.33
N SER A 195 0.91 14.46 -1.52
CA SER A 195 0.39 14.16 -2.85
C SER A 195 0.04 15.43 -3.63
N THR A 196 -0.55 16.42 -2.97
CA THR A 196 -0.85 17.72 -3.59
C THR A 196 0.42 18.42 -4.05
N ALA A 197 1.48 18.41 -3.22
CA ALA A 197 2.77 18.99 -3.58
C ALA A 197 3.41 18.28 -4.79
N VAL A 198 3.36 16.94 -4.81
CA VAL A 198 3.84 16.13 -5.94
C VAL A 198 3.06 16.42 -7.22
N ILE A 199 1.72 16.45 -7.16
CA ILE A 199 0.86 16.75 -8.31
C ILE A 199 1.19 18.12 -8.88
N MET A 200 1.29 19.16 -8.03
CA MET A 200 1.62 20.51 -8.47
C MET A 200 3.00 20.58 -9.14
N PHE A 201 3.97 19.82 -8.63
CA PHE A 201 5.29 19.71 -9.24
C PHE A 201 5.24 19.05 -10.63
N GLU A 202 4.55 17.92 -10.76
CA GLU A 202 4.41 17.21 -12.03
C GLU A 202 3.63 18.02 -13.08
N PHE A 203 2.60 18.76 -12.66
CA PHE A 203 1.92 19.71 -13.54
C PHE A 203 2.83 20.85 -14.01
N ASN A 204 3.67 21.40 -13.13
CA ASN A 204 4.65 22.41 -13.52
C ASN A 204 5.68 21.85 -14.52
N LEU A 205 6.10 20.60 -14.35
CA LEU A 205 6.97 19.91 -15.33
C LEU A 205 6.26 19.72 -16.68
N LEU A 206 4.98 19.34 -16.68
CA LEU A 206 4.16 19.21 -17.89
C LEU A 206 4.08 20.54 -18.65
N ILE A 207 3.74 21.62 -17.95
CA ILE A 207 3.63 22.97 -18.53
C ILE A 207 4.99 23.43 -19.05
N SER A 208 6.08 23.16 -18.31
CA SER A 208 7.44 23.48 -18.77
C SER A 208 7.84 22.69 -20.03
N ALA A 209 7.45 21.41 -20.11
CA ALA A 209 7.72 20.57 -21.28
C ALA A 209 6.92 21.03 -22.51
N ALA A 210 5.66 21.44 -22.33
CA ALA A 210 4.82 21.97 -23.39
C ALA A 210 5.32 23.35 -23.89
N SER A 211 5.67 24.26 -22.97
CA SER A 211 6.08 25.64 -23.27
C SER A 211 7.47 25.77 -23.89
N LYS A 212 8.41 24.86 -23.57
CA LYS A 212 9.75 24.86 -24.19
C LYS A 212 9.74 24.48 -25.67
N GLY A 213 8.64 23.89 -26.16
CA GLY A 213 8.49 23.50 -27.56
C GLY A 213 9.39 22.33 -27.98
N ALA A 214 9.25 21.92 -29.25
CA ALA A 214 10.03 20.85 -29.83
C ALA A 214 11.48 21.30 -30.09
N SER A 215 12.47 20.57 -29.58
CA SER A 215 13.88 20.80 -29.89
C SER A 215 14.15 20.54 -31.38
N SER A 216 14.53 21.57 -32.13
CA SER A 216 14.72 21.49 -33.60
C SER A 216 15.78 20.48 -34.06
N ASN A 217 16.68 20.06 -33.16
CA ASN A 217 17.81 19.17 -33.47
C ASN A 217 17.61 17.73 -32.96
N MET A 218 16.41 17.36 -32.51
CA MET A 218 16.11 16.02 -32.00
C MET A 218 15.10 15.28 -32.89
N PRO A 219 15.22 13.94 -33.05
CA PRO A 219 14.21 13.14 -33.73
C PRO A 219 12.81 13.36 -33.15
N LEU A 220 11.81 13.28 -34.01
CA LEU A 220 10.39 13.51 -33.68
C LEU A 220 9.94 12.75 -32.42
N LEU A 221 10.44 11.53 -32.22
CA LEU A 221 10.13 10.67 -31.09
C LEU A 221 10.61 11.25 -29.76
N ILE A 222 11.79 11.87 -29.71
CA ILE A 222 12.42 12.34 -28.47
C ILE A 222 12.45 13.88 -28.35
N VAL A 223 11.71 14.56 -29.22
CA VAL A 223 11.78 16.01 -29.44
C VAL A 223 11.38 16.84 -28.21
N TYR A 224 10.57 16.26 -27.32
CA TYR A 224 10.11 16.85 -26.06
C TYR A 224 10.95 16.43 -24.83
N GLY A 225 12.02 15.67 -25.04
CA GLY A 225 12.96 15.31 -23.98
C GLY A 225 12.47 14.18 -23.06
N GLN A 226 13.32 13.82 -22.09
CA GLN A 226 13.02 12.79 -21.08
C GLN A 226 11.91 13.20 -20.11
N ASN A 227 11.77 14.50 -19.82
CA ASN A 227 10.79 15.00 -18.86
C ASN A 227 9.35 14.67 -19.31
N ALA A 228 9.05 14.76 -20.60
CA ALA A 228 7.73 14.40 -21.11
C ALA A 228 7.41 12.91 -20.85
N SER A 229 8.40 12.03 -21.05
CA SER A 229 8.22 10.61 -20.74
C SER A 229 8.03 10.34 -19.26
N SER A 230 8.66 11.11 -18.36
CA SER A 230 8.55 10.89 -16.92
C SER A 230 7.17 11.35 -16.42
N VAL A 231 6.74 12.56 -16.80
CA VAL A 231 5.41 13.10 -16.45
C VAL A 231 4.27 12.21 -16.95
N ILE A 232 4.34 11.72 -18.19
CA ILE A 232 3.31 10.81 -18.72
C ILE A 232 3.29 9.48 -17.96
N SER A 233 4.45 8.99 -17.53
CA SER A 233 4.55 7.76 -16.73
C SER A 233 3.91 7.94 -15.35
N PHE A 234 4.09 9.11 -14.74
CA PHE A 234 3.43 9.48 -13.47
C PHE A 234 1.90 9.46 -13.60
N PHE A 235 1.33 10.15 -14.59
CA PHE A 235 -0.12 10.17 -14.77
C PHE A 235 -0.70 8.81 -15.19
N ALA A 236 0.07 8.00 -15.94
CA ALA A 236 -0.31 6.63 -16.28
C ALA A 236 -0.50 5.75 -15.03
N SER A 237 0.48 5.73 -14.12
CA SER A 237 0.37 4.93 -12.89
C SER A 237 -0.67 5.46 -11.93
N LEU A 238 -0.79 6.80 -11.82
CA LEU A 238 -1.81 7.45 -10.99
C LEU A 238 -3.21 6.99 -11.40
N GLY A 239 -3.56 7.07 -12.68
CA GLY A 239 -4.90 6.67 -13.15
C GLY A 239 -5.19 5.17 -12.99
N VAL A 240 -4.20 4.31 -13.26
CA VAL A 240 -4.38 2.85 -13.28
C VAL A 240 -4.54 2.24 -11.88
N VAL A 241 -3.84 2.77 -10.87
CA VAL A 241 -3.81 2.18 -9.54
C VAL A 241 -5.08 2.47 -8.72
N MET A 242 -5.83 3.51 -9.08
CA MET A 242 -7.02 3.91 -8.31
C MET A 242 -8.09 2.82 -8.19
N GLN A 243 -8.45 2.17 -9.31
CA GLN A 243 -9.53 1.18 -9.37
C GLN A 243 -9.24 -0.13 -8.60
N PRO A 244 -8.07 -0.77 -8.74
CA PRO A 244 -7.79 -2.01 -8.01
C PRO A 244 -7.69 -1.79 -6.48
N ILE A 245 -7.32 -0.60 -6.01
CA ILE A 245 -7.21 -0.32 -4.56
C ILE A 245 -8.59 -0.27 -3.87
N VAL A 246 -9.60 0.31 -4.52
CA VAL A 246 -10.96 0.42 -3.95
C VAL A 246 -11.77 -0.86 -4.09
N LEU A 247 -11.29 -1.83 -4.87
CA LEU A 247 -12.03 -3.03 -5.22
C LEU A 247 -12.38 -3.84 -3.95
N SER A 248 -11.43 -4.08 -3.05
CA SER A 248 -11.70 -4.88 -1.85
C SER A 248 -12.79 -4.29 -0.96
N ILE A 249 -12.79 -2.96 -0.79
CA ILE A 249 -13.76 -2.26 0.06
C ILE A 249 -15.14 -2.28 -0.59
N PHE A 250 -15.19 -1.91 -1.88
CA PHE A 250 -16.45 -1.91 -2.63
C PHE A 250 -17.19 -3.24 -2.60
N PHE A 251 -16.46 -4.35 -2.77
CA PHE A 251 -17.07 -5.68 -2.74
C PHE A 251 -17.50 -6.10 -1.33
N LYS A 252 -16.76 -5.71 -0.27
CA LYS A 252 -17.15 -5.99 1.11
C LYS A 252 -18.39 -5.21 1.53
N GLU A 253 -18.45 -3.91 1.21
CA GLU A 253 -19.61 -3.05 1.49
C GLU A 253 -20.84 -3.48 0.67
N SER A 254 -20.68 -3.76 -0.63
CA SER A 254 -21.81 -4.08 -1.51
C SER A 254 -22.38 -5.49 -1.34
N LEU A 255 -21.61 -6.40 -0.74
CA LEU A 255 -22.00 -7.80 -0.50
C LEU A 255 -22.15 -8.12 1.00
N GLU A 256 -22.46 -7.09 1.80
CA GLU A 256 -22.75 -7.24 3.21
C GLU A 256 -23.88 -8.28 3.42
N GLY A 257 -23.67 -9.23 4.34
CA GLY A 257 -24.59 -10.35 4.59
C GLY A 257 -24.31 -11.63 3.79
N ILE A 258 -23.40 -11.62 2.82
CA ILE A 258 -22.88 -12.85 2.18
C ILE A 258 -21.73 -13.43 3.01
N ASN A 259 -21.55 -14.76 2.97
CA ASN A 259 -20.42 -15.43 3.61
C ASN A 259 -19.07 -14.78 3.21
N GLY A 260 -18.31 -14.34 4.21
CA GLY A 260 -17.02 -13.65 4.02
C GLY A 260 -15.99 -14.43 3.21
N ILE A 261 -16.06 -15.76 3.21
CA ILE A 261 -15.23 -16.62 2.34
C ILE A 261 -15.52 -16.34 0.88
N VAL A 262 -16.81 -16.30 0.51
CA VAL A 262 -17.27 -16.08 -0.87
C VAL A 262 -16.88 -14.69 -1.33
N VAL A 263 -17.07 -13.67 -0.48
CA VAL A 263 -16.69 -12.28 -0.79
C VAL A 263 -15.18 -12.17 -1.05
N ASN A 264 -14.34 -12.79 -0.22
CA ASN A 264 -12.89 -12.79 -0.42
C ASN A 264 -12.48 -13.51 -1.71
N VAL A 265 -13.13 -14.63 -2.06
CA VAL A 265 -12.90 -15.32 -3.34
C VAL A 265 -13.26 -14.43 -4.52
N ILE A 266 -14.40 -13.73 -4.47
CA ILE A 266 -14.79 -12.78 -5.53
C ILE A 266 -13.75 -11.66 -5.68
N ILE A 267 -13.29 -11.08 -4.58
CA ILE A 267 -12.23 -10.05 -4.58
C ILE A 267 -10.94 -10.60 -5.22
N GLY A 268 -10.51 -11.79 -4.81
CA GLY A 268 -9.32 -12.45 -5.36
C GLY A 268 -9.43 -12.70 -6.86
N VAL A 269 -10.58 -13.22 -7.31
CA VAL A 269 -10.86 -13.44 -8.73
C VAL A 269 -10.88 -12.12 -9.50
N ALA A 270 -11.49 -11.07 -8.96
CA ALA A 270 -11.56 -9.76 -9.62
C ALA A 270 -10.17 -9.11 -9.78
N ILE A 271 -9.32 -9.15 -8.75
CA ILE A 271 -7.94 -8.66 -8.83
C ILE A 271 -7.13 -9.50 -9.83
N LEU A 272 -7.33 -10.82 -9.86
CA LEU A 272 -6.69 -11.70 -10.83
C LEU A 272 -7.13 -11.38 -12.26
N LEU A 273 -8.43 -11.19 -12.50
CA LEU A 273 -8.99 -10.80 -13.78
C LEU A 273 -8.46 -9.44 -14.25
N PHE A 274 -8.35 -8.46 -13.34
CA PHE A 274 -7.72 -7.18 -13.63
C PHE A 274 -6.25 -7.37 -14.05
N GLY A 275 -5.48 -8.15 -13.29
CA GLY A 275 -4.07 -8.46 -13.59
C GLY A 275 -3.89 -9.18 -14.93
N CYS A 276 -4.76 -10.16 -15.24
CA CYS A 276 -4.82 -10.85 -16.52
C CYS A 276 -5.13 -9.90 -17.68
N GLY A 277 -6.14 -9.03 -17.50
CA GLY A 277 -6.45 -7.95 -18.42
C GLY A 277 -5.23 -7.06 -18.68
N PHE A 278 -4.58 -6.60 -17.60
CA PHE A 278 -3.49 -5.65 -17.64
C PHE A 278 -2.21 -6.21 -18.27
N PHE A 279 -1.75 -7.40 -17.87
CA PHE A 279 -0.46 -7.96 -18.31
C PHE A 279 -0.58 -9.05 -19.38
N GLY A 280 -1.67 -9.82 -19.41
CA GLY A 280 -1.77 -11.06 -20.19
C GLY A 280 -1.96 -10.85 -21.70
N PHE A 281 -2.79 -9.88 -22.11
CA PHE A 281 -3.25 -9.76 -23.51
C PHE A 281 -2.38 -8.86 -24.39
N THR A 282 -1.06 -8.87 -24.20
CA THR A 282 -0.13 -8.04 -24.99
C THR A 282 -0.18 -8.33 -26.50
N GLY A 283 -0.40 -9.59 -26.90
CA GLY A 283 -0.54 -9.97 -28.31
C GLY A 283 -1.76 -9.34 -28.99
N ILE A 284 -2.90 -9.27 -28.29
CA ILE A 284 -4.13 -8.65 -28.81
C ILE A 284 -3.93 -7.14 -28.97
N ARG A 285 -3.31 -6.48 -27.99
CA ARG A 285 -2.98 -5.05 -28.08
C ARG A 285 -2.08 -4.75 -29.28
N LYS A 286 -1.06 -5.59 -29.51
CA LYS A 286 -0.19 -5.46 -30.68
C LYS A 286 -0.97 -5.60 -31.98
N MET A 287 -1.83 -6.61 -32.10
CA MET A 287 -2.70 -6.79 -33.28
C MET A 287 -3.61 -5.56 -33.52
N LEU A 288 -4.17 -4.98 -32.45
CA LEU A 288 -4.99 -3.76 -32.56
C LEU A 288 -4.16 -2.57 -33.06
N LYS A 289 -2.95 -2.38 -32.53
CA LYS A 289 -2.01 -1.32 -32.96
C LYS A 289 -1.62 -1.46 -34.43
N GLU A 290 -1.42 -2.69 -34.89
CA GLU A 290 -1.06 -2.98 -36.29
C GLU A 290 -2.25 -2.74 -37.24
N LYS A 291 -3.48 -3.09 -36.84
CA LYS A 291 -4.69 -2.92 -37.68
C LYS A 291 -5.20 -1.48 -37.74
N LEU A 292 -5.25 -0.76 -36.62
CA LEU A 292 -5.90 0.55 -36.51
C LEU A 292 -4.92 1.74 -36.54
N THR A 293 -3.61 1.48 -36.54
CA THR A 293 -2.52 2.41 -36.16
C THR A 293 -2.40 2.61 -34.65
N VAL A 294 -1.17 2.87 -34.16
CA VAL A 294 -0.87 2.97 -32.71
C VAL A 294 -1.70 4.05 -32.02
N ASN A 295 -1.82 5.23 -32.63
CA ASN A 295 -2.51 6.37 -32.02
C ASN A 295 -4.02 6.15 -31.94
N VAL A 296 -4.65 5.69 -33.03
CA VAL A 296 -6.09 5.41 -33.06
C VAL A 296 -6.43 4.24 -32.15
N ALA A 297 -5.62 3.18 -32.15
CA ALA A 297 -5.80 2.06 -31.22
C ALA A 297 -5.69 2.51 -29.76
N LEU A 298 -4.68 3.32 -29.43
CA LEU A 298 -4.46 3.83 -28.08
C LEU A 298 -5.66 4.63 -27.59
N ILE A 299 -6.10 5.66 -28.34
CA ILE A 299 -7.20 6.53 -27.90
C ILE A 299 -8.55 5.80 -27.87
N SER A 300 -8.82 4.93 -28.85
CA SER A 300 -10.09 4.20 -28.92
C SER A 300 -10.23 3.23 -27.76
N VAL A 301 -9.16 2.47 -27.46
CA VAL A 301 -9.15 1.51 -26.36
C VAL A 301 -9.24 2.20 -25.00
N THR A 302 -8.56 3.34 -24.81
CA THR A 302 -8.68 4.08 -23.53
C THR A 302 -10.04 4.74 -23.35
N ILE A 303 -10.67 5.24 -24.42
CA ILE A 303 -12.05 5.75 -24.38
C ILE A 303 -13.03 4.63 -24.04
N ILE A 304 -12.90 3.44 -24.65
CA ILE A 304 -13.72 2.27 -24.29
C ILE A 304 -13.53 1.91 -22.81
N GLY A 305 -12.28 1.90 -22.33
CA GLY A 305 -11.96 1.69 -20.92
C GLY A 305 -12.63 2.71 -20.01
N TYR A 306 -12.61 3.99 -20.36
CA TYR A 306 -13.28 5.05 -19.63
C TYR A 306 -14.79 4.83 -19.54
N PHE A 307 -15.45 4.50 -20.66
CA PHE A 307 -16.89 4.18 -20.65
C PHE A 307 -17.20 2.95 -19.80
N LEU A 308 -16.40 1.88 -19.88
CA LEU A 308 -16.58 0.70 -19.03
C LEU A 308 -16.45 1.06 -17.54
N SER A 309 -15.47 1.87 -17.17
CA SER A 309 -15.32 2.36 -15.80
C SER A 309 -16.51 3.24 -15.37
N LEU A 310 -17.01 4.12 -16.24
CA LEU A 310 -18.22 4.90 -15.93
C LEU A 310 -19.45 4.02 -15.73
N VAL A 311 -19.64 2.97 -16.54
CA VAL A 311 -20.75 2.02 -16.38
C VAL A 311 -20.67 1.33 -15.02
N VAL A 312 -19.48 0.92 -14.57
CA VAL A 312 -19.29 0.38 -13.21
C VAL A 312 -19.73 1.39 -12.16
N GLY A 313 -19.26 2.63 -12.29
CA GLY A 313 -19.59 3.71 -11.36
C GLY A 313 -21.08 4.02 -11.29
N LEU A 314 -21.77 4.04 -12.43
CA LEU A 314 -23.19 4.38 -12.55
C LEU A 314 -24.11 3.26 -12.06
N VAL A 315 -23.80 2.01 -12.42
CA VAL A 315 -24.63 0.85 -12.07
C VAL A 315 -24.42 0.44 -10.61
N ASN A 316 -23.24 0.73 -10.05
CA ASN A 316 -22.91 0.50 -8.64
C ASN A 316 -23.22 -0.94 -8.18
N ASN A 317 -22.92 -1.93 -9.03
CA ASN A 317 -23.22 -3.35 -8.77
C ASN A 317 -21.93 -4.19 -8.78
N PRO A 318 -21.65 -4.98 -7.72
CA PRO A 318 -20.42 -5.77 -7.60
C PRO A 318 -20.27 -6.84 -8.69
N PHE A 319 -21.35 -7.47 -9.14
CA PHE A 319 -21.29 -8.50 -10.19
C PHE A 319 -20.98 -7.89 -11.56
N VAL A 320 -21.54 -6.71 -11.85
CA VAL A 320 -21.21 -5.96 -13.07
C VAL A 320 -19.74 -5.57 -13.05
N TYR A 321 -19.25 -5.05 -11.92
CA TYR A 321 -17.83 -4.70 -11.79
C TYR A 321 -16.92 -5.92 -11.99
N ALA A 322 -17.23 -7.06 -11.36
CA ALA A 322 -16.47 -8.30 -11.54
C ALA A 322 -16.41 -8.75 -13.01
N GLY A 323 -17.53 -8.62 -13.76
CA GLY A 323 -17.62 -9.00 -15.16
C GLY A 323 -16.82 -8.09 -16.10
N VAL A 324 -16.69 -6.80 -15.80
CA VAL A 324 -15.99 -5.82 -16.65
C VAL A 324 -14.59 -5.46 -16.16
N VAL A 325 -14.12 -6.02 -15.05
CA VAL A 325 -12.78 -5.71 -14.51
C VAL A 325 -11.64 -6.15 -15.43
N LEU A 326 -11.80 -7.27 -16.15
CA LEU A 326 -10.84 -7.75 -17.14
C LEU A 326 -10.71 -6.79 -18.33
N PRO A 327 -11.81 -6.40 -19.03
CA PRO A 327 -11.71 -5.45 -20.13
C PRO A 327 -11.26 -4.06 -19.68
N ILE A 328 -11.60 -3.62 -18.46
CA ILE A 328 -11.02 -2.41 -17.87
C ILE A 328 -9.49 -2.55 -17.74
N GLY A 329 -9.00 -3.63 -17.12
CA GLY A 329 -7.57 -3.92 -16.99
C GLY A 329 -6.87 -3.97 -18.36
N PHE A 330 -7.54 -4.56 -19.37
CA PHE A 330 -7.07 -4.57 -20.75
C PHE A 330 -6.84 -3.16 -21.30
N CYS A 331 -7.81 -2.27 -21.11
CA CYS A 331 -7.75 -0.90 -21.60
C CYS A 331 -6.68 -0.07 -20.86
N CYS A 332 -6.61 -0.19 -19.53
CA CYS A 332 -5.59 0.44 -18.69
C CYS A 332 -4.16 0.06 -19.13
N GLY A 333 -3.91 -1.22 -19.42
CA GLY A 333 -2.59 -1.68 -19.83
C GLY A 333 -2.17 -1.25 -21.24
N MET A 334 -3.09 -0.71 -22.07
CA MET A 334 -2.76 -0.17 -23.40
C MET A 334 -1.83 1.04 -23.32
N VAL A 335 -2.00 1.89 -22.30
CA VAL A 335 -1.16 3.06 -22.05
C VAL A 335 0.27 2.63 -21.72
N PHE A 336 0.43 1.65 -20.82
CA PHE A 336 1.73 1.09 -20.44
C PHE A 336 2.43 0.38 -21.60
N ASP A 337 1.67 -0.33 -22.43
CA ASP A 337 2.21 -0.98 -23.63
C ASP A 337 2.74 0.05 -24.65
N SER A 338 2.06 1.19 -24.80
CA SER A 338 2.55 2.30 -25.64
C SER A 338 3.78 3.01 -25.04
N LEU A 339 3.85 3.19 -23.72
CA LEU A 339 5.04 3.72 -23.03
C LEU A 339 6.25 2.76 -23.13
N ARG A 340 5.98 1.46 -23.14
CA ARG A 340 6.98 0.41 -23.40
C ARG A 340 7.49 0.48 -24.83
N ASP A 341 6.59 0.58 -25.82
CA ASP A 341 6.95 0.74 -27.23
C ASP A 341 7.84 1.98 -27.42
N TYR A 342 7.47 3.11 -26.79
CA TYR A 342 8.26 4.34 -26.82
C TYR A 342 9.67 4.12 -26.29
N ARG A 343 9.80 3.45 -25.14
CA ARG A 343 11.09 3.16 -24.51
C ARG A 343 12.01 2.34 -25.43
N ILE A 344 11.47 1.30 -26.05
CA ILE A 344 12.22 0.41 -26.95
C ILE A 344 12.65 1.18 -28.21
N ASN A 345 11.76 1.97 -28.79
CA ASN A 345 12.04 2.73 -30.01
C ASN A 345 13.02 3.89 -29.76
N ALA A 346 12.86 4.61 -28.65
CA ALA A 346 13.77 5.68 -28.26
C ALA A 346 15.17 5.14 -27.94
N GLY A 347 15.25 3.98 -27.28
CA GLY A 347 16.50 3.24 -27.04
C GLY A 347 17.30 2.96 -28.30
N LYS A 348 16.63 2.60 -29.40
CA LYS A 348 17.28 2.29 -30.69
C LYS A 348 17.91 3.50 -31.37
N LEU A 349 17.53 4.72 -30.99
CA LEU A 349 18.06 5.94 -31.61
C LEU A 349 19.49 6.27 -31.15
N GLY A 350 19.98 5.68 -30.05
CA GLY A 350 21.37 5.84 -29.60
C GLY A 350 21.74 7.24 -29.06
N TYR A 351 20.77 8.10 -28.76
CA TYR A 351 21.02 9.43 -28.19
C TYR A 351 21.39 9.35 -26.71
N LYS A 352 22.33 10.20 -26.27
CA LYS A 352 22.78 10.26 -24.87
C LYS A 352 21.60 10.50 -23.92
N GLY A 353 21.41 9.56 -22.98
CA GLY A 353 20.32 9.57 -21.99
C GLY A 353 19.04 8.86 -22.46
N PHE A 354 18.89 8.55 -23.74
CA PHE A 354 17.70 7.85 -24.24
C PHE A 354 17.90 6.34 -24.36
N ASP A 355 18.89 5.77 -23.68
CA ASP A 355 19.06 4.33 -23.59
C ASP A 355 17.88 3.66 -22.83
N ASP A 356 17.56 2.42 -23.21
CA ASP A 356 16.42 1.66 -22.64
C ASP A 356 16.46 1.63 -21.11
N ARG A 357 17.66 1.49 -20.53
CA ARG A 357 17.86 1.47 -19.08
C ARG A 357 17.59 2.81 -18.42
N THR A 358 18.16 3.90 -18.91
CA THR A 358 17.93 5.24 -18.34
C THR A 358 16.46 5.64 -18.42
N ILE A 359 15.82 5.40 -19.57
CA ILE A 359 14.39 5.67 -19.72
C ILE A 359 13.59 4.78 -18.76
N HIS A 360 13.89 3.48 -18.68
CA HIS A 360 13.16 2.58 -17.77
C HIS A 360 13.27 3.00 -16.31
N ASN A 361 14.49 3.35 -15.85
CA ASN A 361 14.72 3.81 -14.48
C ASN A 361 13.95 5.09 -14.20
N ASN A 362 13.96 6.06 -15.12
CA ASN A 362 13.18 7.29 -14.97
C ASN A 362 11.67 6.98 -14.92
N GLN A 363 11.15 6.16 -15.82
CA GLN A 363 9.74 5.75 -15.82
C GLN A 363 9.37 5.01 -14.53
N ALA A 364 10.24 4.13 -14.02
CA ALA A 364 9.99 3.38 -12.79
C ALA A 364 9.83 4.28 -11.56
N VAL A 365 10.67 5.33 -11.45
CA VAL A 365 10.52 6.33 -10.38
C VAL A 365 9.14 6.96 -10.39
N GLU A 366 8.71 7.39 -11.58
CA GLU A 366 7.41 8.06 -11.76
C GLU A 366 6.23 7.09 -11.60
N TYR A 367 6.40 5.83 -12.02
CA TYR A 367 5.39 4.81 -11.78
C TYR A 367 5.15 4.62 -10.29
N PHE A 368 6.21 4.54 -9.47
CA PHE A 368 6.08 4.45 -8.01
C PHE A 368 5.43 5.71 -7.42
N LEU A 369 5.89 6.89 -7.82
CA LEU A 369 5.37 8.16 -7.32
C LEU A 369 3.87 8.33 -7.66
N GLY A 370 3.49 8.09 -8.92
CA GLY A 370 2.12 8.18 -9.38
C GLY A 370 1.20 7.13 -8.75
N SER A 371 1.69 5.90 -8.53
CA SER A 371 0.92 4.85 -7.81
C SER A 371 0.59 5.28 -6.38
N SER A 372 1.55 5.88 -5.67
CA SER A 372 1.34 6.36 -4.30
C SER A 372 0.35 7.52 -4.23
N VAL A 373 0.45 8.48 -5.15
CA VAL A 373 -0.52 9.59 -5.26
C VAL A 373 -1.90 9.09 -5.68
N GLY A 374 -1.98 8.17 -6.63
CA GLY A 374 -3.22 7.55 -7.08
C GLY A 374 -3.97 6.84 -5.94
N ALA A 375 -3.23 6.16 -5.06
CA ALA A 375 -3.79 5.54 -3.86
C ALA A 375 -4.46 6.57 -2.91
N VAL A 376 -3.86 7.75 -2.73
CA VAL A 376 -4.44 8.85 -1.92
C VAL A 376 -5.76 9.33 -2.51
N ILE A 377 -5.74 9.68 -3.81
CA ILE A 377 -6.91 10.23 -4.48
C ILE A 377 -8.04 9.18 -4.49
N ALA A 378 -7.73 7.92 -4.76
CA ALA A 378 -8.71 6.84 -4.73
C ALA A 378 -9.37 6.69 -3.36
N GLY A 379 -8.57 6.70 -2.28
CA GLY A 379 -9.07 6.62 -0.92
C GLY A 379 -10.07 7.73 -0.58
N ILE A 380 -9.68 8.98 -0.84
CA ILE A 380 -10.51 10.17 -0.54
C ILE A 380 -11.78 10.19 -1.39
N CYS A 381 -11.64 9.94 -2.69
CA CYS A 381 -12.77 9.97 -3.61
C CYS A 381 -13.77 8.86 -3.30
N TYR A 382 -13.30 7.67 -2.90
CA TYR A 382 -14.17 6.57 -2.52
C TYR A 382 -14.92 6.87 -1.22
N GLU A 383 -14.21 7.24 -0.15
CA GLU A 383 -14.82 7.49 1.17
C GLU A 383 -15.83 8.66 1.13
N ARG A 384 -15.63 9.66 0.27
CA ARG A 384 -16.49 10.85 0.20
C ARG A 384 -17.58 10.79 -0.84
N PHE A 385 -17.30 10.15 -1.98
CA PHE A 385 -18.15 10.24 -3.17
C PHE A 385 -18.40 8.89 -3.85
N GLY A 386 -17.94 7.78 -3.25
CA GLY A 386 -18.15 6.42 -3.73
C GLY A 386 -17.35 6.05 -4.99
N ILE A 387 -17.64 4.84 -5.51
CA ILE A 387 -16.93 4.24 -6.65
C ILE A 387 -17.07 5.05 -7.95
N PHE A 388 -18.18 5.78 -8.13
CA PHE A 388 -18.41 6.59 -9.34
C PHE A 388 -17.32 7.65 -9.53
N SER A 389 -16.97 8.38 -8.47
CA SER A 389 -15.95 9.43 -8.54
C SER A 389 -14.57 8.87 -8.83
N VAL A 390 -14.25 7.71 -8.25
CA VAL A 390 -12.98 7.02 -8.50
C VAL A 390 -12.89 6.58 -9.96
N ALA A 391 -13.95 5.98 -10.50
CA ALA A 391 -14.01 5.53 -11.88
C ALA A 391 -13.93 6.69 -12.88
N LEU A 392 -14.61 7.81 -12.60
CA LEU A 392 -14.59 9.01 -13.41
C LEU A 392 -13.19 9.63 -13.48
N ILE A 393 -12.55 9.85 -12.33
CA ILE A 393 -11.22 10.47 -12.26
C ILE A 393 -10.16 9.55 -12.86
N SER A 394 -10.16 8.27 -12.47
CA SER A 394 -9.21 7.28 -12.99
C SER A 394 -9.25 7.20 -14.52
N GLY A 395 -10.45 7.02 -15.09
CA GLY A 395 -10.57 6.89 -16.54
C GLY A 395 -10.30 8.19 -17.30
N ALA A 396 -10.68 9.36 -16.74
CA ALA A 396 -10.31 10.65 -17.32
C ALA A 396 -8.78 10.83 -17.37
N ILE A 397 -8.06 10.51 -16.29
CA ILE A 397 -6.60 10.60 -16.25
C ILE A 397 -5.94 9.67 -17.27
N ILE A 398 -6.46 8.45 -17.45
CA ILE A 398 -5.97 7.50 -18.45
C ILE A 398 -6.17 8.04 -19.88
N VAL A 399 -7.33 8.65 -20.17
CA VAL A 399 -7.59 9.28 -21.48
C VAL A 399 -6.66 10.49 -21.71
N PHE A 400 -6.49 11.36 -20.71
CA PHE A 400 -5.55 12.48 -20.79
C PHE A 400 -4.11 12.00 -20.99
N THR A 401 -3.72 10.91 -20.34
CA THR A 401 -2.40 10.30 -20.52
C THR A 401 -2.23 9.76 -21.94
N ALA A 402 -3.26 9.13 -22.51
CA ALA A 402 -3.24 8.67 -23.90
C ALA A 402 -3.08 9.84 -24.90
N LEU A 403 -3.80 10.95 -24.69
CA LEU A 403 -3.63 12.17 -25.47
C LEU A 403 -2.21 12.75 -25.31
N GLY A 404 -1.68 12.72 -24.08
CA GLY A 404 -0.30 13.10 -23.79
C GLY A 404 0.73 12.27 -24.56
N ILE A 405 0.57 10.94 -24.62
CA ILE A 405 1.43 10.06 -25.43
C ILE A 405 1.36 10.47 -26.91
N MET A 406 0.15 10.67 -27.44
CA MET A 406 -0.01 11.07 -28.85
C MET A 406 0.64 12.42 -29.17
N PHE A 407 0.59 13.36 -28.22
CA PHE A 407 1.14 14.70 -28.40
C PHE A 407 2.67 14.76 -28.24
N PHE A 408 3.21 14.15 -27.18
CA PHE A 408 4.62 14.27 -26.81
C PHE A 408 5.52 13.16 -27.39
N MET A 409 4.97 11.98 -27.74
CA MET A 409 5.73 10.84 -28.25
C MET A 409 5.40 10.56 -29.73
N LYS A 410 5.54 11.59 -30.55
CA LYS A 410 5.16 11.55 -31.96
C LYS A 410 6.01 10.53 -32.73
N GLY A 411 5.36 9.74 -33.59
CA GLY A 411 6.03 8.70 -34.38
C GLY A 411 6.35 7.42 -33.61
N ASN A 412 5.76 7.23 -32.42
CA ASN A 412 5.86 5.95 -31.71
C ASN A 412 5.14 4.85 -32.49
N ILE A 413 5.87 3.80 -32.85
CA ILE A 413 5.37 2.63 -33.58
C ILE A 413 5.35 1.40 -32.67
N SER A 414 4.55 0.39 -32.99
CA SER A 414 4.59 -0.86 -32.20
C SER A 414 5.96 -1.52 -32.29
N ALA A 415 6.55 -1.90 -31.15
CA ALA A 415 7.86 -2.52 -31.13
C ALA A 415 7.81 -3.89 -31.83
N ARG A 416 8.62 -4.06 -32.87
CA ARG A 416 8.83 -5.36 -33.51
C ARG A 416 9.69 -6.24 -32.61
N GLU A 417 9.03 -7.12 -31.87
CA GLU A 417 9.64 -8.17 -31.06
C GLU A 417 9.13 -9.55 -31.48
N SER A 418 9.99 -10.56 -31.39
CA SER A 418 9.63 -11.95 -31.64
C SER A 418 8.67 -12.46 -30.57
N TYR A 419 7.67 -13.21 -31.02
CA TYR A 419 6.73 -13.90 -30.13
C TYR A 419 7.47 -14.99 -29.33
N LEU A 420 7.17 -15.08 -28.03
CA LEU A 420 7.69 -16.11 -27.15
C LEU A 420 6.56 -17.09 -26.82
N PRO A 421 6.58 -18.32 -27.36
CA PRO A 421 5.61 -19.34 -26.98
C PRO A 421 5.86 -19.83 -25.55
N LEU A 422 4.81 -20.32 -24.89
CA LEU A 422 4.87 -20.79 -23.50
C LEU A 422 5.93 -21.88 -23.30
N ASN A 423 6.04 -22.82 -24.23
CA ASN A 423 7.03 -23.91 -24.15
C ASN A 423 8.46 -23.38 -24.15
N ALA A 424 8.78 -22.41 -25.01
CA ALA A 424 10.10 -21.79 -25.04
C ALA A 424 10.40 -20.99 -23.76
N TRP A 425 9.37 -20.37 -23.17
CA TRP A 425 9.50 -19.75 -21.85
C TRP A 425 9.77 -20.77 -20.74
N LEU A 426 9.07 -21.91 -20.72
CA LEU A 426 9.33 -23.00 -19.77
C LEU A 426 10.75 -23.56 -19.93
N GLU A 427 11.23 -23.74 -21.16
CA GLU A 427 12.61 -24.13 -21.45
C GLU A 427 13.63 -23.13 -20.88
N THR A 428 13.35 -21.81 -20.98
CA THR A 428 14.22 -20.80 -20.37
C THR A 428 14.24 -20.85 -18.84
N LEU A 429 13.11 -21.20 -18.21
CA LEU A 429 13.03 -21.41 -16.76
C LEU A 429 13.75 -22.68 -16.31
N GLN A 430 13.77 -23.73 -17.15
CA GLN A 430 14.52 -24.96 -16.86
C GLN A 430 16.04 -24.75 -16.94
N ASN A 431 16.51 -23.70 -17.62
CA ASN A 431 17.93 -23.39 -17.66
C ASN A 431 18.48 -23.05 -16.26
N LYS A 432 19.51 -23.80 -15.84
CA LYS A 432 20.13 -23.71 -14.51
C LYS A 432 20.65 -22.32 -14.12
N TYR A 433 20.97 -21.46 -15.07
CA TYR A 433 21.50 -20.11 -14.81
C TYR A 433 20.40 -19.06 -14.96
N THR A 434 19.76 -19.04 -16.12
CA THR A 434 18.75 -18.03 -16.48
C THR A 434 17.49 -18.17 -15.65
N GLY A 435 16.94 -19.38 -15.50
CA GLY A 435 15.73 -19.62 -14.74
C GLY A 435 15.87 -19.26 -13.26
N LYS A 436 17.04 -19.54 -12.66
CA LYS A 436 17.33 -19.16 -11.28
C LYS A 436 17.30 -17.64 -11.09
N LEU A 437 17.96 -16.88 -11.98
CA LEU A 437 17.95 -15.43 -11.92
C LEU A 437 16.53 -14.88 -12.10
N MET A 438 15.77 -15.44 -13.04
CA MET A 438 14.39 -15.01 -13.32
C MET A 438 13.46 -15.23 -12.13
N MET A 439 13.58 -16.38 -11.46
CA MET A 439 12.79 -16.68 -10.26
C MET A 439 13.18 -15.79 -9.07
N SER A 440 14.46 -15.53 -8.84
CA SER A 440 14.88 -14.71 -7.70
C SER A 440 14.70 -13.20 -7.91
N THR A 441 14.46 -12.74 -9.14
CA THR A 441 14.25 -11.31 -9.45
C THR A 441 12.84 -11.03 -9.94
N PHE A 442 12.50 -11.37 -11.18
CA PHE A 442 11.23 -11.01 -11.81
C PHE A 442 10.01 -11.66 -11.15
N PHE A 443 10.09 -12.94 -10.77
CA PHE A 443 8.98 -13.61 -10.09
C PHE A 443 8.72 -12.97 -8.72
N VAL A 444 9.77 -12.73 -7.92
CA VAL A 444 9.66 -12.05 -6.62
C VAL A 444 9.08 -10.64 -6.76
N LEU A 445 9.49 -9.87 -7.78
CA LEU A 445 8.90 -8.57 -8.06
C LEU A 445 7.39 -8.65 -8.33
N GLY A 446 6.94 -9.69 -9.04
CA GLY A 446 5.51 -9.94 -9.27
C GLY A 446 4.76 -10.22 -7.98
N VAL A 447 5.36 -10.99 -7.06
CA VAL A 447 4.79 -11.25 -5.73
C VAL A 447 4.67 -9.98 -4.90
N ILE A 448 5.71 -9.13 -4.90
CA ILE A 448 5.68 -7.83 -4.19
C ILE A 448 4.59 -6.92 -4.76
N PHE A 449 4.46 -6.86 -6.09
CA PHE A 449 3.43 -6.06 -6.75
C PHE A 449 2.01 -6.53 -6.38
N ALA A 450 1.77 -7.84 -6.39
CA ALA A 450 0.49 -8.41 -5.96
C ALA A 450 0.20 -8.15 -4.47
N PHE A 451 1.23 -8.16 -3.62
CA PHE A 451 1.08 -7.84 -2.21
C PHE A 451 0.67 -6.39 -2.01
N LEU A 452 1.36 -5.45 -2.67
CA LEU A 452 1.04 -4.03 -2.57
C LEU A 452 -0.38 -3.73 -3.07
N ILE A 453 -0.74 -4.16 -4.28
CA ILE A 453 -2.02 -3.77 -4.90
C ILE A 453 -3.21 -4.58 -4.43
N GLY A 454 -3.03 -5.87 -4.13
CA GLY A 454 -4.12 -6.75 -3.75
C GLY A 454 -4.24 -6.98 -2.24
N PHE A 455 -3.13 -7.31 -1.57
CA PHE A 455 -3.17 -7.68 -0.16
C PHE A 455 -3.31 -6.48 0.77
N VAL A 456 -2.51 -5.42 0.58
CA VAL A 456 -2.49 -4.26 1.51
C VAL A 456 -3.86 -3.59 1.64
N PRO A 457 -4.58 -3.23 0.55
CA PRO A 457 -5.89 -2.59 0.68
C PRO A 457 -6.92 -3.51 1.36
N ASN A 458 -6.90 -4.81 1.05
CA ASN A 458 -7.81 -5.77 1.65
C ASN A 458 -7.52 -5.99 3.15
N PHE A 459 -6.25 -6.02 3.54
CA PHE A 459 -5.82 -6.17 4.94
C PHE A 459 -6.19 -4.96 5.79
N LEU A 460 -5.91 -3.76 5.30
CA LEU A 460 -6.16 -2.53 6.05
C LEU A 460 -7.64 -2.31 6.33
N GLU A 461 -8.49 -2.69 5.38
CA GLU A 461 -9.94 -2.71 5.57
C GLU A 461 -10.36 -3.67 6.69
N THR A 462 -9.81 -4.89 6.70
CA THR A 462 -10.11 -5.87 7.78
C THR A 462 -9.68 -5.38 9.16
N VAL A 463 -8.66 -4.51 9.24
CA VAL A 463 -8.18 -3.92 10.50
C VAL A 463 -8.95 -2.63 10.87
N GLY A 464 -9.90 -2.18 10.05
CA GLY A 464 -10.69 -0.97 10.29
C GLY A 464 -9.90 0.33 10.11
N ILE A 465 -8.89 0.32 9.24
CA ILE A 465 -8.09 1.51 8.91
C ILE A 465 -8.66 2.14 7.63
N SER A 466 -8.90 3.45 7.67
CA SER A 466 -9.42 4.21 6.52
C SER A 466 -8.57 3.98 5.26
N LEU A 467 -9.24 3.87 4.12
CA LEU A 467 -8.60 3.64 2.83
C LEU A 467 -7.62 4.77 2.49
N ALA A 468 -7.94 6.01 2.87
CA ALA A 468 -7.03 7.14 2.70
C ALA A 468 -5.72 7.01 3.51
N THR A 469 -5.65 6.13 4.50
CA THR A 469 -4.42 5.81 5.24
C THR A 469 -3.61 4.72 4.55
N THR A 470 -4.24 3.93 3.68
CA THR A 470 -3.56 2.94 2.82
C THR A 470 -2.44 3.59 2.01
N SER A 471 -2.65 4.82 1.55
CA SER A 471 -1.64 5.56 0.80
C SER A 471 -0.34 5.80 1.56
N PHE A 472 -0.36 5.91 2.89
CA PHE A 472 0.85 6.09 3.68
C PHE A 472 1.80 4.90 3.48
N TYR A 473 1.26 3.69 3.36
CA TYR A 473 2.05 2.48 3.11
C TYR A 473 2.72 2.51 1.73
N TYR A 474 2.01 3.01 0.71
CA TYR A 474 2.56 3.19 -0.63
C TYR A 474 3.61 4.33 -0.66
N LEU A 475 3.37 5.43 0.05
CA LEU A 475 4.31 6.54 0.19
C LEU A 475 5.58 6.10 0.93
N ALA A 476 5.44 5.33 2.01
CA ALA A 476 6.57 4.76 2.74
C ALA A 476 7.37 3.80 1.84
N CYS A 477 6.67 2.92 1.10
CA CYS A 477 7.32 2.03 0.13
C CYS A 477 8.08 2.80 -0.94
N ALA A 478 7.47 3.83 -1.54
CA ALA A 478 8.08 4.68 -2.56
C ALA A 478 9.27 5.48 -2.00
N PHE A 479 9.14 6.06 -0.81
CA PHE A 479 10.23 6.77 -0.15
C PHE A 479 11.42 5.85 0.11
N SER A 480 11.18 4.63 0.61
CA SER A 480 12.22 3.63 0.78
C SER A 480 12.86 3.23 -0.55
N ALA A 481 12.04 2.94 -1.57
CA ALA A 481 12.51 2.53 -2.89
C ALA A 481 13.32 3.61 -3.61
N LEU A 482 12.97 4.88 -3.46
CA LEU A 482 13.59 5.97 -4.21
C LEU A 482 14.70 6.67 -3.44
N PHE A 483 14.47 7.00 -2.18
CA PHE A 483 15.37 7.83 -1.39
C PHE A 483 16.37 6.99 -0.59
N ILE A 484 15.87 6.07 0.24
CA ILE A 484 16.72 5.25 1.11
C ILE A 484 17.68 4.40 0.27
N THR A 485 17.18 3.71 -0.77
CA THR A 485 18.07 2.90 -1.61
C THR A 485 19.06 3.74 -2.42
N SER A 486 18.72 4.97 -2.82
CA SER A 486 19.67 5.87 -3.50
C SER A 486 20.83 6.25 -2.60
N ILE A 487 20.59 6.44 -1.29
CA ILE A 487 21.65 6.67 -0.30
C ILE A 487 22.49 5.38 -0.13
N LEU A 488 21.83 4.23 0.05
CA LEU A 488 22.52 2.94 0.21
C LEU A 488 23.39 2.60 -1.00
N LYS A 489 22.88 2.79 -2.22
CA LYS A 489 23.62 2.56 -3.46
C LYS A 489 24.87 3.43 -3.53
N LYS A 490 24.79 4.71 -3.14
CA LYS A 490 25.96 5.62 -3.12
C LYS A 490 26.99 5.21 -2.08
N GLN A 491 26.56 4.76 -0.91
CA GLN A 491 27.47 4.36 0.18
C GLN A 491 28.19 3.04 -0.11
N ILE A 492 27.55 2.11 -0.84
CA ILE A 492 28.03 0.74 -1.05
C ILE A 492 28.38 0.48 -2.54
N ASP A 493 28.53 1.53 -3.36
CA ASP A 493 28.66 1.40 -4.82
C ASP A 493 29.88 0.55 -5.25
N GLY A 494 30.97 0.63 -4.47
CA GLY A 494 32.19 -0.16 -4.71
C GLY A 494 32.02 -1.68 -4.53
N ILE A 495 30.99 -2.11 -3.80
CA ILE A 495 30.76 -3.51 -3.41
C ILE A 495 29.50 -4.10 -4.11
N LEU A 496 28.65 -3.26 -4.73
CA LEU A 496 27.36 -3.67 -5.30
C LEU A 496 27.48 -4.51 -6.60
N THR A 497 27.86 -5.78 -6.49
CA THR A 497 27.79 -6.74 -7.61
C THR A 497 26.36 -7.18 -7.91
N SER A 498 26.13 -7.85 -9.05
CA SER A 498 24.79 -8.34 -9.40
C SER A 498 24.29 -9.34 -8.37
N LYS A 499 25.17 -10.19 -7.84
CA LYS A 499 24.86 -11.15 -6.78
C LYS A 499 24.42 -10.44 -5.50
N ILE A 500 25.18 -9.44 -5.06
CA ILE A 500 24.92 -8.74 -3.80
C ILE A 500 23.61 -7.96 -3.87
N ARG A 501 23.30 -7.35 -5.02
CA ARG A 501 22.01 -6.67 -5.24
C ARG A 501 20.82 -7.62 -5.12
N VAL A 502 20.87 -8.80 -5.76
CA VAL A 502 19.81 -9.81 -5.63
C VAL A 502 19.73 -10.32 -4.20
N LEU A 503 20.86 -10.55 -3.53
CA LEU A 503 20.88 -11.03 -2.15
C LEU A 503 20.21 -10.04 -1.20
N ILE A 504 20.54 -8.74 -1.27
CA ILE A 504 19.91 -7.73 -0.41
C ILE A 504 18.41 -7.64 -0.72
N SER A 505 18.03 -7.64 -2.00
CA SER A 505 16.63 -7.65 -2.42
C SER A 505 15.85 -8.84 -1.84
N SER A 506 16.40 -10.06 -1.96
CA SER A 506 15.79 -11.28 -1.44
C SER A 506 15.72 -11.28 0.08
N ALA A 507 16.79 -10.86 0.77
CA ALA A 507 16.84 -10.80 2.22
C ALA A 507 15.83 -9.79 2.78
N SER A 508 15.74 -8.58 2.21
CA SER A 508 14.75 -7.58 2.62
C SER A 508 13.32 -8.07 2.37
N THR A 509 13.07 -8.77 1.26
CA THR A 509 11.73 -9.31 0.95
C THR A 509 11.33 -10.41 1.94
N ILE A 510 12.21 -11.38 2.19
CA ILE A 510 11.97 -12.48 3.13
C ILE A 510 11.77 -11.93 4.53
N LEU A 511 12.65 -11.02 4.99
CA LEU A 511 12.54 -10.43 6.31
C LEU A 511 11.24 -9.63 6.48
N GLY A 512 10.85 -8.85 5.46
CA GLY A 512 9.61 -8.07 5.48
C GLY A 512 8.38 -8.96 5.61
N PHE A 513 8.29 -10.03 4.83
CA PHE A 513 7.19 -10.98 4.92
C PHE A 513 7.24 -11.85 6.17
N ALA A 514 8.43 -12.22 6.67
CA ALA A 514 8.60 -12.96 7.92
C ALA A 514 8.06 -12.18 9.12
N LEU A 515 8.44 -10.90 9.24
CA LEU A 515 7.96 -10.03 10.31
C LEU A 515 6.43 -9.94 10.29
N PHE A 516 5.85 -9.76 9.11
CA PHE A 516 4.39 -9.69 8.96
C PHE A 516 3.69 -11.01 9.25
N ALA A 517 4.26 -12.15 8.83
CA ALA A 517 3.68 -13.47 9.08
C ALA A 517 3.61 -13.81 10.58
N VAL A 518 4.60 -13.37 11.38
CA VAL A 518 4.63 -13.59 12.83
C VAL A 518 3.63 -12.68 13.54
N ILE A 519 3.59 -11.39 13.18
CA ILE A 519 2.76 -10.37 13.83
C ILE A 519 2.00 -9.55 12.77
N PRO A 520 0.87 -10.05 12.24
CA PRO A 520 0.10 -9.37 11.20
C PRO A 520 -0.68 -8.20 11.80
N THR A 521 -0.01 -7.06 11.98
CA THR A 521 -0.60 -5.81 12.48
C THR A 521 -0.28 -4.66 11.54
N ALA A 522 -1.11 -3.61 11.55
CA ALA A 522 -0.88 -2.40 10.76
C ALA A 522 0.50 -1.76 11.00
N LYS A 523 0.98 -1.78 12.25
CA LYS A 523 2.31 -1.24 12.62
C LYS A 523 3.44 -2.01 11.96
N ILE A 524 3.38 -3.35 12.00
CA ILE A 524 4.39 -4.21 11.38
C ILE A 524 4.31 -4.12 9.85
N LEU A 525 3.12 -3.94 9.29
CA LEU A 525 2.95 -3.72 7.85
C LEU A 525 3.73 -2.50 7.34
N VAL A 526 3.86 -1.42 8.13
CA VAL A 526 4.72 -0.27 7.77
C VAL A 526 6.18 -0.72 7.60
N ILE A 527 6.70 -1.50 8.54
CA ILE A 527 8.08 -2.04 8.46
C ILE A 527 8.22 -2.96 7.25
N THR A 528 7.23 -3.80 6.99
CA THR A 528 7.19 -4.68 5.83
C THR A 528 7.25 -3.90 4.54
N VAL A 529 6.39 -2.89 4.32
CA VAL A 529 6.40 -2.11 3.07
C VAL A 529 7.67 -1.28 2.89
N VAL A 530 8.31 -0.84 3.98
CA VAL A 530 9.64 -0.20 3.94
C VAL A 530 10.70 -1.19 3.46
N LEU A 531 10.73 -2.41 4.00
CA LEU A 531 11.65 -3.46 3.57
C LEU A 531 11.41 -3.90 2.12
N LEU A 532 10.15 -4.03 1.71
CA LEU A 532 9.77 -4.27 0.31
C LEU A 532 10.21 -3.11 -0.59
N GLY A 533 10.07 -1.86 -0.13
CA GLY A 533 10.59 -0.68 -0.82
C GLY A 533 12.09 -0.74 -1.02
N VAL A 534 12.86 -1.14 0.01
CA VAL A 534 14.31 -1.36 -0.13
C VAL A 534 14.64 -2.44 -1.16
N ALA A 535 13.88 -3.54 -1.19
CA ALA A 535 14.05 -4.59 -2.19
C ALA A 535 13.81 -4.07 -3.62
N LEU A 536 12.69 -3.36 -3.83
CA LEU A 536 12.34 -2.74 -5.11
C LEU A 536 13.36 -1.70 -5.57
N GLY A 537 13.84 -0.86 -4.66
CA GLY A 537 14.76 0.22 -5.00
C GLY A 537 16.18 -0.27 -5.32
N ILE A 538 16.66 -1.34 -4.68
CA ILE A 538 17.99 -1.93 -4.97
C ILE A 538 18.01 -2.62 -6.35
N HIS A 539 16.85 -3.08 -6.80
CA HIS A 539 16.65 -3.60 -8.15
C HIS A 539 16.98 -2.51 -9.20
N ASP A 540 18.05 -2.69 -9.99
CA ASP A 540 18.56 -1.64 -10.92
C ASP A 540 18.36 -1.99 -12.39
N PHE A 541 17.38 -2.85 -12.70
CA PHE A 541 16.96 -3.31 -14.05
C PHE A 541 18.07 -3.79 -15.02
N SER A 542 19.34 -3.76 -14.59
CA SER A 542 20.53 -4.29 -15.26
C SER A 542 20.49 -5.81 -15.39
N TYR A 543 19.52 -6.45 -14.73
CA TYR A 543 19.32 -7.89 -14.83
C TYR A 543 18.94 -8.35 -16.23
N LEU A 544 18.35 -7.51 -17.09
CA LEU A 544 18.16 -7.87 -18.51
C LEU A 544 19.51 -8.07 -19.23
N TYR A 545 20.50 -7.22 -18.91
CA TYR A 545 21.87 -7.34 -19.43
C TYR A 545 22.62 -8.52 -18.80
N VAL A 546 22.39 -8.78 -17.50
CA VAL A 546 22.94 -9.98 -16.83
C VAL A 546 22.30 -11.26 -17.39
N LEU A 547 21.00 -11.24 -17.70
CA LEU A 547 20.29 -12.34 -18.36
C LEU A 547 20.89 -12.63 -19.74
N ALA A 548 21.11 -11.58 -20.54
CA ALA A 548 21.75 -11.70 -21.84
C ALA A 548 23.15 -12.32 -21.71
N LYS A 549 23.97 -11.86 -20.75
CA LYS A 549 25.29 -12.42 -20.47
C LYS A 549 25.25 -13.88 -20.00
N LEU A 550 24.34 -14.23 -19.09
CA LEU A 550 24.19 -15.60 -18.58
C LEU A 550 23.66 -16.56 -19.65
N SER A 551 22.91 -16.06 -20.62
CA SER A 551 22.40 -16.87 -21.72
C SER A 551 23.47 -17.29 -22.74
N GLN A 552 24.60 -16.57 -22.83
CA GLN A 552 25.74 -16.84 -23.74
C GLN A 552 25.33 -17.29 -25.16
N ASN A 553 24.28 -16.71 -25.77
CA ASN A 553 23.72 -17.15 -27.05
C ASN A 553 23.19 -18.59 -27.13
N ARG A 554 23.18 -19.34 -26.03
CA ARG A 554 22.66 -20.73 -25.99
C ARG A 554 21.14 -20.75 -26.04
N ILE A 555 20.51 -19.70 -25.54
CA ILE A 555 19.06 -19.54 -25.54
C ILE A 555 18.71 -18.50 -26.61
N ARG A 556 18.19 -18.97 -27.76
CA ARG A 556 17.68 -18.10 -28.83
C ARG A 556 16.22 -17.72 -28.57
N CYS A 557 15.95 -16.98 -27.50
CA CYS A 557 14.60 -16.54 -27.17
C CYS A 557 14.57 -15.06 -26.80
N ASN A 558 13.38 -14.47 -26.84
CA ASN A 558 13.16 -13.09 -26.40
C ASN A 558 13.22 -12.99 -24.86
N LEU A 559 14.42 -12.73 -24.33
CA LEU A 559 14.68 -12.65 -22.89
C LEU A 559 13.85 -11.57 -22.17
N ARG A 560 13.54 -10.45 -22.85
CA ARG A 560 12.68 -9.40 -22.28
C ARG A 560 11.26 -9.93 -22.08
N LYS A 561 10.73 -10.64 -23.08
CA LYS A 561 9.40 -11.23 -22.98
C LYS A 561 9.34 -12.37 -21.98
N ALA A 562 10.43 -13.13 -21.84
CA ALA A 562 10.55 -14.14 -20.80
C ALA A 562 10.50 -13.51 -19.39
N ALA A 563 11.19 -12.39 -19.18
CA ALA A 563 11.16 -11.66 -17.91
C ALA A 563 9.76 -11.11 -17.58
N GLU A 564 9.06 -10.54 -18.57
CA GLU A 564 7.68 -10.06 -18.41
C GLU A 564 6.71 -11.19 -18.07
N MET A 565 6.82 -12.35 -18.74
CA MET A 565 6.01 -13.53 -18.41
C MET A 565 6.30 -14.04 -17.00
N THR A 566 7.57 -14.09 -16.59
CA THR A 566 7.92 -14.52 -15.23
C THR A 566 7.41 -13.55 -14.16
N PHE A 567 7.49 -12.25 -14.40
CA PHE A 567 6.85 -11.25 -13.55
C PHE A 567 5.33 -11.47 -13.43
N PHE A 568 4.65 -11.69 -14.56
CA PHE A 568 3.22 -11.97 -14.57
C PHE A 568 2.86 -13.27 -13.82
N THR A 569 3.66 -14.33 -13.97
CA THR A 569 3.45 -15.57 -13.19
C THR A 569 3.63 -15.39 -11.69
N GLY A 570 4.52 -14.47 -11.26
CA GLY A 570 4.63 -14.07 -9.86
C GLY A 570 3.29 -13.52 -9.33
N ILE A 571 2.66 -12.61 -10.07
CA ILE A 571 1.35 -12.04 -9.73
C ILE A 571 0.28 -13.14 -9.64
N LEU A 572 0.18 -13.99 -10.67
CA LEU A 572 -0.81 -15.09 -10.72
C LEU A 572 -0.65 -16.08 -9.58
N SER A 573 0.57 -16.33 -9.11
CA SER A 573 0.83 -17.24 -7.99
C SER A 573 0.50 -16.63 -6.63
N ALA A 574 0.69 -15.32 -6.46
CA ALA A 574 0.57 -14.65 -5.17
C ALA A 574 -0.89 -14.32 -4.80
N ILE A 575 -1.71 -13.89 -5.78
CA ILE A 575 -3.11 -13.50 -5.53
C ILE A 575 -3.93 -14.64 -4.89
N PRO A 576 -3.87 -15.90 -5.37
CA PRO A 576 -4.57 -17.01 -4.72
C PRO A 576 -4.13 -17.25 -3.27
N VAL A 577 -2.82 -17.15 -2.99
CA VAL A 577 -2.27 -17.33 -1.62
C VAL A 577 -2.81 -16.25 -0.68
N PHE A 578 -2.83 -15.00 -1.12
CA PHE A 578 -3.39 -13.88 -0.34
C PHE A 578 -4.90 -14.01 -0.15
N THR A 579 -5.61 -14.44 -1.18
CA THR A 579 -7.06 -14.69 -1.11
C THR A 579 -7.38 -15.77 -0.09
N LEU A 580 -6.63 -16.87 -0.09
CA LEU A 580 -6.77 -17.96 0.86
C LEU A 580 -6.47 -17.51 2.30
N ALA A 581 -5.48 -16.63 2.47
CA ALA A 581 -5.13 -16.07 3.79
C ALA A 581 -6.29 -15.32 4.44
N PHE A 582 -7.07 -14.57 3.65
CA PHE A 582 -8.27 -13.88 4.13
C PHE A 582 -9.49 -14.79 4.24
N ALA A 583 -9.63 -15.76 3.34
CA ALA A 583 -10.77 -16.68 3.34
C ALA A 583 -10.79 -17.61 4.57
N ILE A 584 -9.63 -18.07 5.05
CA ILE A 584 -9.54 -18.98 6.22
C ILE A 584 -9.43 -18.20 7.54
N ASP A 585 -9.35 -16.86 7.47
CA ASP A 585 -9.11 -15.96 8.62
C ASP A 585 -7.88 -16.37 9.47
N ASN A 586 -6.91 -17.01 8.82
CA ASN A 586 -5.70 -17.54 9.44
C ASN A 586 -4.46 -17.06 8.66
N ILE A 587 -4.31 -15.73 8.62
CA ILE A 587 -3.27 -15.02 7.87
C ILE A 587 -1.88 -15.59 8.19
N ARG A 588 -1.59 -15.87 9.46
CA ARG A 588 -0.27 -16.34 9.93
C ARG A 588 0.20 -17.63 9.26
N ILE A 589 -0.65 -18.65 9.23
CA ILE A 589 -0.28 -19.99 8.72
C ILE A 589 -0.14 -19.96 7.20
N VAL A 590 -1.08 -19.32 6.51
CA VAL A 590 -1.07 -19.23 5.04
C VAL A 590 0.12 -18.40 4.56
N PHE A 591 0.41 -17.26 5.22
CA PHE A 591 1.62 -16.48 4.93
C PHE A 591 2.90 -17.21 5.31
N GLY A 592 2.92 -17.97 6.40
CA GLY A 592 4.07 -18.78 6.80
C GLY A 592 4.46 -19.81 5.75
N ILE A 593 3.48 -20.56 5.23
CA ILE A 593 3.71 -21.55 4.16
C ILE A 593 4.13 -20.84 2.85
N GLY A 594 3.44 -19.76 2.49
CA GLY A 594 3.78 -18.95 1.31
C GLY A 594 5.20 -18.36 1.39
N LEU A 595 5.63 -17.95 2.58
CA LEU A 595 6.97 -17.42 2.84
C LEU A 595 8.06 -18.48 2.64
N VAL A 596 7.82 -19.73 3.02
CA VAL A 596 8.78 -20.83 2.78
C VAL A 596 9.02 -21.01 1.29
N LEU A 597 7.94 -21.07 0.50
CA LEU A 597 8.03 -21.18 -0.96
C LEU A 597 8.70 -19.96 -1.60
N LEU A 598 8.35 -18.76 -1.15
CA LEU A 598 8.97 -17.53 -1.60
C LEU A 598 10.46 -17.47 -1.26
N SER A 599 10.86 -17.95 -0.08
CA SER A 599 12.26 -17.98 0.35
C SER A 599 13.10 -18.88 -0.55
N ILE A 600 12.55 -20.04 -0.95
CA ILE A 600 13.18 -20.93 -1.94
C ILE A 600 13.36 -20.18 -3.26
N ALA A 601 12.29 -19.59 -3.81
CA ALA A 601 12.35 -18.86 -5.08
C ALA A 601 13.33 -17.67 -5.05
N ALA A 602 13.34 -16.91 -3.95
CA ALA A 602 14.15 -15.70 -3.79
C ALA A 602 15.64 -16.01 -3.55
N LEU A 603 15.99 -17.14 -2.91
CA LEU A 603 17.38 -17.48 -2.58
C LEU A 603 18.05 -18.44 -3.58
N ILE A 604 17.28 -19.03 -4.50
CA ILE A 604 17.79 -19.99 -5.50
C ILE A 604 18.95 -19.42 -6.34
N TYR A 605 18.91 -18.14 -6.75
CA TYR A 605 20.01 -17.51 -7.49
C TYR A 605 21.21 -17.14 -6.61
N PRO A 606 21.08 -16.31 -5.55
CA PRO A 606 22.23 -15.81 -4.79
C PRO A 606 23.01 -16.91 -4.06
N LEU A 607 22.37 -18.03 -3.71
CA LEU A 607 23.02 -19.19 -3.09
C LEU A 607 23.61 -20.18 -4.09
N SER A 608 23.39 -19.98 -5.39
CA SER A 608 23.86 -20.93 -6.41
C SER A 608 25.22 -20.55 -7.00
N LYS A 609 25.94 -21.55 -7.51
CA LYS A 609 27.17 -21.34 -8.30
C LYS A 609 26.97 -20.43 -9.52
N ALA A 610 25.74 -20.28 -10.03
CA ALA A 610 25.40 -19.41 -11.15
C ALA A 610 25.70 -17.92 -10.87
N SER A 611 25.55 -17.48 -9.61
CA SER A 611 25.80 -16.09 -9.25
C SER A 611 27.27 -15.71 -9.33
N ASN A 612 28.18 -16.67 -9.11
CA ASN A 612 29.62 -16.42 -9.14
C ASN A 612 30.12 -16.27 -10.59
N THR A 613 29.57 -17.07 -11.51
CA THR A 613 29.90 -17.01 -12.94
C THR A 613 29.54 -15.65 -13.57
N ALA A 614 28.41 -15.05 -13.19
CA ALA A 614 28.01 -13.71 -13.67
C ALA A 614 29.00 -12.61 -13.23
N ASP A 615 29.48 -12.68 -11.99
CA ASP A 615 30.40 -11.70 -11.44
C ASP A 615 31.84 -11.89 -11.98
N GLU A 616 32.25 -13.13 -12.29
CA GLU A 616 33.52 -13.45 -12.95
C GLU A 616 33.58 -12.93 -14.40
N ILE A 617 32.51 -13.11 -15.19
CA ILE A 617 32.40 -12.57 -16.57
C ILE A 617 32.50 -11.03 -16.57
N LYS A 618 31.91 -10.38 -15.57
CA LYS A 618 32.00 -8.91 -15.42
C LYS A 618 33.43 -8.45 -15.11
N ARG A 619 34.17 -9.21 -14.28
CA ARG A 619 35.57 -8.92 -13.95
C ARG A 619 36.50 -9.14 -15.14
N SER A 620 36.30 -10.21 -15.93
CA SER A 620 37.13 -10.43 -17.14
C SER A 620 36.93 -9.34 -18.19
N SER A 621 35.69 -8.86 -18.39
CA SER A 621 35.41 -7.76 -19.33
C SER A 621 35.98 -6.40 -18.91
N LYS A 622 36.25 -6.22 -17.61
CA LYS A 622 36.78 -4.95 -17.06
C LYS A 622 38.31 -4.89 -17.10
N ASN A 623 38.97 -6.04 -17.19
CA ASN A 623 40.42 -6.18 -17.26
C ASN A 623 40.97 -6.27 -18.70
N ALA A 624 40.10 -6.36 -19.71
CA ALA A 624 40.47 -6.11 -21.09
C ALA A 624 40.48 -4.58 -21.32
N SER A 625 41.67 -4.00 -21.46
CA SER A 625 41.90 -2.56 -21.69
C SER A 625 41.11 -1.97 -22.87
N PRO A 626 40.88 -0.64 -22.89
CA PRO A 626 39.88 0.00 -23.74
C PRO A 626 40.42 0.23 -25.15
N VAL A 627 40.12 -0.68 -26.06
CA VAL A 627 40.28 -0.44 -27.49
C VAL A 627 38.92 -0.72 -28.13
N ASN A 628 38.27 0.35 -28.60
CA ASN A 628 36.95 0.41 -29.24
C ASN A 628 35.71 0.37 -28.34
N ASP A 629 35.53 1.42 -27.54
CA ASP A 629 34.23 1.81 -26.94
C ASP A 629 33.18 2.29 -27.97
N GLN A 630 33.44 2.17 -29.28
CA GLN A 630 32.44 2.37 -30.34
C GLN A 630 31.69 1.08 -30.73
N ASN A 631 32.09 -0.10 -30.23
CA ASN A 631 31.43 -1.38 -30.57
C ASN A 631 30.45 -1.88 -29.49
N SER A 632 30.29 -1.16 -28.38
CA SER A 632 29.29 -1.49 -27.34
C SER A 632 27.85 -1.24 -27.80
N SER A 633 27.65 -0.43 -28.85
CA SER A 633 26.39 -0.24 -29.58
C SER A 633 26.13 -1.29 -30.67
N THR A 634 27.14 -2.07 -31.06
CA THR A 634 27.00 -3.12 -32.11
C THR A 634 26.51 -4.46 -31.53
N TYR A 635 26.77 -4.73 -30.26
CA TYR A 635 26.19 -5.88 -29.55
C TYR A 635 24.68 -5.76 -29.33
N ASP A 636 24.12 -4.54 -29.40
CA ASP A 636 22.67 -4.31 -29.41
C ASP A 636 22.00 -4.71 -30.73
N GLN A 637 22.75 -4.83 -31.83
CA GLN A 637 22.18 -5.09 -33.17
C GLN A 637 22.24 -6.58 -33.58
N THR A 638 23.19 -7.37 -33.08
CA THR A 638 23.44 -8.72 -33.61
C THR A 638 22.70 -9.86 -32.89
N GLN A 639 21.92 -9.59 -31.85
CA GLN A 639 21.06 -10.60 -31.18
C GLN A 639 19.56 -10.32 -31.29
N ILE A 640 19.15 -9.29 -32.05
CA ILE A 640 17.73 -8.94 -32.26
C ILE A 640 17.23 -9.40 -33.65
N THR A 641 18.11 -9.85 -34.55
CA THR A 641 17.73 -10.44 -35.85
C THR A 641 17.99 -11.94 -35.86
N ALA A 642 16.93 -12.74 -35.94
CA ALA A 642 17.03 -14.09 -36.47
C ALA A 642 17.23 -14.01 -37.99
N SER A 643 18.26 -14.70 -38.48
CA SER A 643 18.65 -15.12 -39.84
C SER A 643 18.29 -14.27 -41.08
N PRO A 644 19.24 -14.05 -42.01
CA PRO A 644 18.88 -13.68 -43.37
C PRO A 644 18.14 -14.87 -44.02
N VAL A 645 16.96 -14.61 -44.57
CA VAL A 645 16.36 -15.51 -45.56
C VAL A 645 17.22 -15.35 -46.81
N ASN A 646 17.80 -16.46 -47.28
CA ASN A 646 18.38 -16.54 -48.60
C ASN A 646 17.26 -16.33 -49.62
N ASP A 647 17.16 -15.14 -50.19
CA ASP A 647 16.53 -14.98 -51.49
C ASP A 647 17.54 -15.48 -52.53
N GLU A 648 17.35 -16.74 -52.94
CA GLU A 648 17.88 -17.21 -54.21
C GLU A 648 17.31 -16.33 -55.32
N PHE A 649 18.18 -15.47 -55.87
CA PHE A 649 18.03 -14.93 -57.20
C PHE A 649 17.96 -16.09 -58.21
N GLY A 650 16.76 -16.37 -58.72
CA GLY A 650 16.53 -16.79 -60.11
C GLY A 650 15.52 -15.77 -60.68
N GLY A 651 15.75 -15.09 -61.80
CA GLY A 651 16.38 -15.53 -63.02
C GLY A 651 15.29 -15.60 -64.10
N ASN A 652 15.20 -14.50 -64.87
CA ASN A 652 14.26 -14.17 -65.96
C ASN A 652 12.88 -13.61 -65.60
#